data_AF-S3ZSU4-F1
#
_entry.id   AF-S3ZSU4-F1
#
_cell.length_a   1.000
_cell.length_b   1.000
_cell.length_c   1.000
_cell.angle_alpha   90.00
_cell.angle_beta   90.00
_cell.angle_gamma   90.00
#
_symmetry.space_group_name_H-M   'P 1'
#
loop_
_entity.id
_entity.type
_entity.pdbx_description
1 polymer ?
#
loop_
_entity_poly.entity_id
_entity_poly.type
_entity_poly.pdbx_seq_one_letter_code
_entity_poly.pdbx_strand_id
1 'polypeptide(L)'
;MEEAEDKRQDAVGEAAWDWRIVCPAIAVGAVVLLVTGGLMALLVAVLTAALTLLVLSWRGTAAWINLRQCFVAAAFGCLWLVQRIRLGICAARWGEALFVMGAKPLVERVIRHLLGDDPDSVFVPASYEGLRAPRAPGYIVSNEAVKQLQRKLSQIDDGTIAVCGPRGAGKSTLLQECVKSADFGLLVQAPATYAPHDFVLSLSVRMCEEYIRKEGYSVPEFTRLSPFHRFLRQARLRIKRLGRWSAFAVPSLVLLVLGLSASVRSLYAQYANTLADSSQANAESIRDWAREVWDGHAVAASVAVSLGGIAWWRARDKPWLPRLLAWIWAQGGTAIGMGLAVISVGSVAYDKQLEHNLDGVRSDTFTDIVVLAGVWWLCRREDDAELRLGSWRIPMADFLGAVSTFSAAYLLYYLIHTPETYPLIADPENPLRLAGAVTGLLLARASGWRPRPAEPEVVTRCRNHLFRLQTVQMTTNTASSGASQILSLGGSHATSVSTVPPNFPELVEDFRSLLGLIAAEKAAKNQIVVVAIDEVDRLGSDTQALAFLAEVKAILGIRHVYYLISVAEDVGAAFVRRGLPHRDVTDSSLDDIVQVPPSTLEESRTILGRRSETLTAPYCLLAHALSGGILRDLLRYGLQITEMQAKTKSHELTHIARRLILEELSETLAGFRTLLSKEHWTQSTSGILTSFRTLSSYLRTSCPCTEASLQHALEDFAFYAVTNQPGPTTHAELPDTTRQLVDEASAYAYFSLTLLDIFAAPRLDHRTEQAAEHGLDGAPESLAEARLELGISPYSARTLIDSIRKAWSLPLGPSATDHAPTAHPGRCSVHDPEAGAPPP
;
A
#
# COMPACT_ATOMS: atom_id res chain seq x y z
N MET A 1 -13.18 -36.69 -32.08
CA MET A 1 -12.12 -37.53 -31.49
C MET A 1 -12.09 -38.87 -32.21
N GLU A 2 -13.22 -39.56 -32.34
CA GLU A 2 -13.34 -40.80 -33.12
C GLU A 2 -12.80 -40.64 -34.55
N GLU A 3 -13.21 -39.60 -35.28
CA GLU A 3 -12.69 -39.32 -36.63
C GLU A 3 -11.16 -39.15 -36.73
N ALA A 4 -10.51 -38.62 -35.67
CA ALA A 4 -9.05 -38.45 -35.64
C ALA A 4 -8.33 -39.75 -35.27
N GLU A 5 -8.99 -40.62 -34.50
CA GLU A 5 -8.49 -41.94 -34.15
C GLU A 5 -8.60 -42.91 -35.34
N ASP A 6 -9.71 -42.85 -36.07
CA ASP A 6 -9.92 -43.67 -37.28
C ASP A 6 -8.88 -43.33 -38.35
N LYS A 7 -8.70 -42.03 -38.68
CA LYS A 7 -7.68 -41.58 -39.64
C LYS A 7 -6.25 -41.91 -39.20
N ARG A 8 -6.01 -42.00 -37.90
CA ARG A 8 -4.71 -42.42 -37.35
C ARG A 8 -4.50 -43.92 -37.55
N GLN A 9 -5.52 -44.74 -37.33
CA GLN A 9 -5.45 -46.18 -37.54
C GLN A 9 -5.24 -46.54 -39.01
N ASP A 10 -5.91 -45.82 -39.92
CA ASP A 10 -5.71 -45.96 -41.38
C ASP A 10 -4.26 -45.66 -41.79
N ALA A 11 -3.70 -44.53 -41.32
CA ALA A 11 -2.31 -44.15 -41.61
C ALA A 11 -1.27 -45.13 -41.02
N VAL A 12 -1.58 -45.75 -39.88
CA VAL A 12 -0.72 -46.79 -39.27
C VAL A 12 -0.79 -48.10 -40.05
N GLY A 13 -1.96 -48.47 -40.58
CA GLY A 13 -2.14 -49.69 -41.37
C GLY A 13 -1.37 -49.68 -42.69
N GLU A 14 -1.16 -48.50 -43.28
CA GLU A 14 -0.40 -48.33 -44.53
C GLU A 14 1.12 -48.22 -44.33
N ALA A 15 1.61 -48.01 -43.10
CA ALA A 15 3.03 -47.82 -42.80
C ALA A 15 3.69 -49.12 -42.30
N ALA A 16 4.81 -49.51 -42.90
CA ALA A 16 5.62 -50.65 -42.44
C ALA A 16 6.51 -50.32 -41.22
N TRP A 17 6.73 -49.03 -40.91
CA TRP A 17 7.55 -48.57 -39.80
C TRP A 17 6.68 -48.09 -38.64
N ASP A 18 7.08 -48.42 -37.40
CA ASP A 18 6.36 -47.93 -36.22
C ASP A 18 6.69 -46.44 -35.97
N TRP A 19 5.71 -45.58 -36.20
CA TRP A 19 5.82 -44.14 -36.00
C TRP A 19 6.21 -43.77 -34.57
N ARG A 20 5.86 -44.62 -33.58
CA ARG A 20 6.20 -44.40 -32.16
C ARG A 20 7.70 -44.50 -31.88
N ILE A 21 8.47 -45.08 -32.78
CA ILE A 21 9.93 -45.21 -32.64
C ILE A 21 10.62 -44.19 -33.56
N VAL A 22 10.15 -44.06 -34.80
CA VAL A 22 10.80 -43.22 -35.83
C VAL A 22 10.71 -41.73 -35.49
N CYS A 23 9.53 -41.23 -35.14
CA CYS A 23 9.34 -39.80 -34.85
C CYS A 23 10.13 -39.32 -33.61
N PRO A 24 10.12 -40.02 -32.46
CA PRO A 24 10.93 -39.58 -31.32
C PRO A 24 12.43 -39.77 -31.56
N ALA A 25 12.87 -40.77 -32.31
CA ALA A 25 14.30 -40.92 -32.64
C ALA A 25 14.81 -39.71 -33.45
N ILE A 26 14.02 -39.22 -34.42
CA ILE A 26 14.36 -38.01 -35.19
C ILE A 26 14.37 -36.77 -34.29
N ALA A 27 13.37 -36.62 -33.41
CA ALA A 27 13.29 -35.50 -32.48
C ALA A 27 14.46 -35.48 -31.48
N VAL A 28 14.80 -36.64 -30.88
CA VAL A 28 15.93 -36.78 -29.98
C VAL A 28 17.24 -36.51 -30.71
N GLY A 29 17.42 -37.03 -31.93
CA GLY A 29 18.58 -36.74 -32.76
C GLY A 29 18.76 -35.23 -33.03
N ALA A 30 17.67 -34.52 -33.34
CA ALA A 30 17.68 -33.08 -33.51
C ALA A 30 18.03 -32.31 -32.22
N VAL A 31 17.48 -32.73 -31.07
CA VAL A 31 17.79 -32.12 -29.77
C VAL A 31 19.25 -32.37 -29.37
N VAL A 32 19.76 -33.58 -29.56
CA VAL A 32 21.16 -33.92 -29.30
C VAL A 32 22.08 -33.08 -30.19
N LEU A 33 21.79 -32.98 -31.49
CA LEU A 33 22.54 -32.14 -32.43
C LEU A 33 22.52 -30.66 -32.03
N LEU A 34 21.38 -30.14 -31.56
CA LEU A 34 21.27 -28.77 -31.07
C LEU A 34 22.13 -28.56 -29.82
N VAL A 35 22.12 -29.50 -28.88
CA VAL A 35 22.86 -29.39 -27.61
C VAL A 35 24.37 -29.55 -27.82
N THR A 36 24.81 -30.46 -28.67
CA THR A 36 26.24 -30.74 -28.87
C THR A 36 26.90 -29.88 -29.93
N GLY A 37 26.17 -29.53 -31.00
CA GLY A 37 26.71 -28.81 -32.17
C GLY A 37 26.20 -27.38 -32.33
N GLY A 38 25.29 -26.93 -31.46
CA GLY A 38 24.67 -25.62 -31.54
C GLY A 38 23.71 -25.46 -32.73
N LEU A 39 23.18 -24.25 -32.87
CA LEU A 39 22.09 -23.94 -33.82
C LEU A 39 22.52 -24.08 -35.30
N MET A 40 23.80 -23.83 -35.60
CA MET A 40 24.35 -23.98 -36.96
C MET A 40 24.44 -25.44 -37.40
N ALA A 41 24.88 -26.35 -36.52
CA ALA A 41 24.93 -27.78 -36.84
C ALA A 41 23.53 -28.36 -37.08
N LEU A 42 22.54 -27.92 -36.28
CA LEU A 42 21.14 -28.29 -36.51
C LEU A 42 20.64 -27.79 -37.87
N LEU A 43 20.96 -26.55 -38.25
CA LEU A 43 20.48 -25.96 -39.51
C LEU A 43 21.07 -26.67 -40.74
N VAL A 44 22.35 -27.06 -40.68
CA VAL A 44 22.98 -27.89 -41.73
C VAL A 44 22.36 -29.29 -41.78
N ALA A 45 22.10 -29.92 -40.63
CA ALA A 45 21.45 -31.22 -40.56
C ALA A 45 20.01 -31.18 -41.11
N VAL A 46 19.27 -30.09 -40.87
CA VAL A 46 17.92 -29.90 -41.41
C VAL A 46 17.94 -29.66 -42.91
N LEU A 47 18.87 -28.85 -43.44
CA LEU A 47 18.99 -28.61 -44.88
C LEU A 47 19.38 -29.88 -45.65
N THR A 48 20.30 -30.68 -45.09
CA THR A 48 20.70 -31.97 -45.68
C THR A 48 19.59 -33.01 -45.59
N ALA A 49 18.85 -33.08 -44.48
CA ALA A 49 17.64 -33.89 -44.36
C ALA A 49 16.55 -33.46 -45.35
N ALA A 50 16.33 -32.16 -45.55
CA ALA A 50 15.35 -31.66 -46.50
C ALA A 50 15.72 -32.02 -47.96
N LEU A 51 16.99 -31.90 -48.32
CA LEU A 51 17.49 -32.27 -49.65
C LEU A 51 17.35 -33.78 -49.90
N THR A 52 17.68 -34.61 -48.91
CA THR A 52 17.55 -36.08 -49.03
C THR A 52 16.09 -36.51 -49.12
N LEU A 53 15.18 -35.91 -48.34
CA LEU A 53 13.74 -36.15 -48.45
C LEU A 53 13.17 -35.71 -49.80
N LEU A 54 13.63 -34.59 -50.34
CA LEU A 54 13.23 -34.10 -51.66
C LEU A 54 13.66 -35.08 -52.77
N VAL A 55 14.88 -35.60 -52.70
CA VAL A 55 15.38 -36.63 -53.63
C VAL A 55 14.61 -37.95 -53.49
N LEU A 56 14.31 -38.38 -52.25
CA LEU A 56 13.53 -39.60 -51.99
C LEU A 56 12.08 -39.48 -52.46
N SER A 57 11.49 -38.29 -52.36
CA SER A 57 10.14 -37.98 -52.83
C SER A 57 10.06 -38.00 -54.35
N TRP A 58 11.07 -37.45 -55.04
CA TRP A 58 11.11 -37.39 -56.50
C TRP A 58 11.31 -38.78 -57.12
N ARG A 59 12.06 -39.66 -56.44
CA ARG A 59 12.25 -41.05 -56.84
C ARG A 59 11.12 -42.00 -56.43
N GLY A 60 10.11 -41.54 -55.71
CA GLY A 60 8.94 -42.34 -55.33
C GLY A 60 9.27 -43.61 -54.54
N THR A 61 10.30 -43.56 -53.69
CA THR A 61 10.77 -44.75 -52.98
C THR A 61 9.81 -45.18 -51.85
N ALA A 62 9.76 -46.49 -51.55
CA ALA A 62 8.95 -47.02 -50.45
C ALA A 62 9.30 -46.42 -49.08
N ALA A 63 10.55 -45.99 -48.89
CA ALA A 63 11.00 -45.31 -47.68
C ALA A 63 10.31 -43.95 -47.47
N TRP A 64 10.08 -43.18 -48.56
CA TRP A 64 9.37 -41.90 -48.48
C TRP A 64 7.89 -42.07 -48.13
N ILE A 65 7.21 -43.06 -48.72
CA ILE A 65 5.81 -43.36 -48.44
C ILE A 65 5.61 -43.75 -46.98
N ASN A 66 6.46 -44.63 -46.46
CA ASN A 66 6.45 -45.02 -45.04
C ASN A 66 6.72 -43.84 -44.11
N LEU A 67 7.74 -43.03 -44.39
CA LEU A 67 8.07 -41.87 -43.55
C LEU A 67 6.92 -40.85 -43.54
N ARG A 68 6.28 -40.61 -44.69
CA ARG A 68 5.11 -39.72 -44.80
C ARG A 68 3.94 -40.23 -43.96
N GLN A 69 3.61 -41.52 -44.06
CA GLN A 69 2.51 -42.10 -43.28
C GLN A 69 2.81 -42.10 -41.77
N CYS A 70 4.06 -42.32 -41.36
CA CYS A 70 4.45 -42.16 -39.95
C CYS A 70 4.23 -40.73 -39.43
N PHE A 71 4.58 -39.70 -40.21
CA PHE A 71 4.34 -38.30 -39.83
C PHE A 71 2.84 -37.96 -39.78
N VAL A 72 2.03 -38.48 -40.72
CA VAL A 72 0.57 -38.30 -40.70
C VAL A 72 -0.06 -38.97 -39.48
N ALA A 73 0.34 -40.20 -39.17
CA ALA A 73 -0.10 -40.92 -37.96
C ALA A 73 0.30 -40.18 -36.68
N ALA A 74 1.52 -39.65 -36.61
CA ALA A 74 1.97 -38.83 -35.48
C ALA A 74 1.16 -37.54 -35.35
N ALA A 75 0.85 -36.86 -36.45
CA ALA A 75 0.05 -35.64 -36.45
C ALA A 75 -1.39 -35.88 -35.95
N PHE A 76 -2.06 -36.93 -36.44
CA PHE A 76 -3.39 -37.29 -35.94
C PHE A 76 -3.36 -37.80 -34.49
N GLY A 77 -2.30 -38.50 -34.07
CA GLY A 77 -2.08 -38.87 -32.68
C GLY A 77 -1.95 -37.66 -31.75
N CYS A 78 -1.17 -36.64 -32.17
CA CYS A 78 -1.09 -35.36 -31.47
C CYS A 78 -2.45 -34.66 -31.42
N LEU A 79 -3.19 -34.60 -32.54
CA LEU A 79 -4.51 -33.99 -32.58
C LEU A 79 -5.51 -34.68 -31.64
N TRP A 80 -5.53 -36.02 -31.63
CA TRP A 80 -6.35 -36.81 -30.73
C TRP A 80 -6.01 -36.52 -29.27
N LEU A 81 -4.72 -36.47 -28.92
CA LEU A 81 -4.26 -36.17 -27.56
C LEU A 81 -4.72 -34.77 -27.12
N VAL A 82 -4.56 -33.76 -27.98
CA VAL A 82 -5.03 -32.39 -27.71
C VAL A 82 -6.54 -32.35 -27.49
N GLN A 83 -7.33 -33.05 -28.31
CA GLN A 83 -8.78 -33.11 -28.15
C GLN A 83 -9.20 -33.88 -26.89
N ARG A 84 -8.48 -34.92 -26.51
CA ARG A 84 -8.72 -35.69 -25.28
C ARG A 84 -8.46 -34.85 -24.04
N ILE A 85 -7.37 -34.08 -24.03
CA ILE A 85 -7.07 -33.11 -22.97
C ILE A 85 -8.17 -32.04 -22.91
N ARG A 86 -8.60 -31.51 -24.05
CA ARG A 86 -9.67 -30.51 -24.11
C ARG A 86 -11.00 -31.04 -23.56
N LEU A 87 -11.37 -32.28 -23.87
CA LEU A 87 -12.56 -32.92 -23.31
C LEU A 87 -12.44 -33.07 -21.79
N GLY A 88 -11.28 -33.49 -21.28
CA GLY A 88 -11.03 -33.58 -19.84
C GLY A 88 -11.23 -32.25 -19.13
N ILE A 89 -10.72 -31.15 -19.71
CA ILE A 89 -10.93 -29.80 -19.18
C ILE A 89 -12.41 -29.40 -19.21
N CYS A 90 -13.13 -29.72 -20.30
CA CYS A 90 -14.56 -29.41 -20.40
C CYS A 90 -15.40 -30.22 -19.40
N ALA A 91 -15.08 -31.50 -19.21
CA ALA A 91 -15.76 -32.37 -18.24
C ALA A 91 -15.52 -31.89 -16.81
N ALA A 92 -14.29 -31.48 -16.47
CA ALA A 92 -13.97 -30.90 -15.17
C ALA A 92 -14.78 -29.62 -14.92
N ARG A 93 -14.82 -28.71 -15.90
CA ARG A 93 -15.63 -27.47 -15.84
C ARG A 93 -17.12 -27.76 -15.70
N TRP A 94 -17.63 -28.78 -16.42
CA TRP A 94 -19.02 -29.18 -16.32
C TRP A 94 -19.35 -29.78 -14.94
N GLY A 95 -18.45 -30.57 -14.37
CA GLY A 95 -18.59 -31.10 -13.01
C GLY A 95 -18.64 -30.00 -11.94
N GLU A 96 -17.75 -29.01 -12.04
CA GLU A 96 -17.76 -27.83 -11.17
C GLU A 96 -19.06 -27.03 -11.33
N ALA A 97 -19.48 -26.79 -12.57
CA ALA A 97 -20.75 -26.11 -12.87
C ALA A 97 -21.98 -26.87 -12.33
N LEU A 98 -22.02 -28.20 -12.46
CA LEU A 98 -23.10 -29.04 -11.95
C LEU A 98 -23.16 -29.00 -10.41
N PHE A 99 -22.01 -29.02 -9.75
CA PHE A 99 -21.93 -28.93 -8.30
C PHE A 99 -22.43 -27.57 -7.79
N VAL A 100 -21.94 -26.47 -8.38
CA VAL A 100 -22.25 -25.10 -7.96
C VAL A 100 -23.68 -24.70 -8.31
N MET A 101 -24.12 -24.96 -9.55
CA MET A 101 -25.43 -24.50 -10.04
C MET A 101 -26.57 -25.50 -9.83
N GLY A 102 -26.26 -26.80 -9.70
CA GLY A 102 -27.26 -27.86 -9.57
C GLY A 102 -27.36 -28.41 -8.16
N ALA A 103 -26.31 -29.09 -7.70
CA ALA A 103 -26.33 -29.85 -6.46
C ALA A 103 -26.48 -28.96 -5.21
N LYS A 104 -25.66 -27.89 -5.10
CA LYS A 104 -25.67 -26.98 -3.94
C LYS A 104 -27.05 -26.37 -3.64
N PRO A 105 -27.75 -25.70 -4.58
CA PRO A 105 -29.05 -25.09 -4.29
C PRO A 105 -30.16 -26.11 -4.01
N LEU A 106 -30.07 -27.32 -4.58
CA LEU A 106 -31.03 -28.39 -4.29
C LEU A 106 -30.86 -28.90 -2.86
N VAL A 107 -29.61 -29.17 -2.45
CA VAL A 107 -29.28 -29.60 -1.08
C VAL A 107 -29.72 -28.56 -0.06
N GLU A 108 -29.43 -27.28 -0.32
CA GLU A 108 -29.86 -26.18 0.56
C GLU A 108 -31.40 -26.15 0.72
N ARG A 109 -32.15 -26.31 -0.37
CA ARG A 109 -33.62 -26.33 -0.34
C ARG A 109 -34.17 -27.52 0.46
N VAL A 110 -33.58 -28.70 0.30
CA VAL A 110 -33.95 -29.91 1.05
C VAL A 110 -33.64 -29.76 2.53
N ILE A 111 -32.45 -29.24 2.87
CA ILE A 111 -32.05 -28.96 4.25
C ILE A 111 -33.01 -27.95 4.89
N ARG A 112 -33.33 -26.85 4.19
CA ARG A 112 -34.27 -25.83 4.67
C ARG A 112 -35.66 -26.43 4.93
N HIS A 113 -36.13 -27.34 4.08
CA HIS A 113 -37.41 -28.02 4.28
C HIS A 113 -37.39 -28.97 5.50
N LEU A 114 -36.25 -29.62 5.77
CA LEU A 114 -36.08 -30.50 6.93
C LEU A 114 -35.95 -29.74 8.26
N LEU A 115 -35.47 -28.50 8.23
CA LEU A 115 -35.29 -27.64 9.41
C LEU A 115 -36.59 -27.03 9.95
N GLY A 116 -37.70 -27.11 9.22
CA GLY A 116 -39.02 -26.62 9.68
C GLY A 116 -39.17 -25.11 9.57
N ASP A 117 -39.90 -24.52 10.53
CA ASP A 117 -40.35 -23.11 10.48
C ASP A 117 -39.22 -22.08 10.76
N ASP A 118 -38.14 -22.46 11.47
CA ASP A 118 -37.01 -21.57 11.83
C ASP A 118 -35.65 -22.09 11.28
N PRO A 119 -35.46 -22.21 9.96
CA PRO A 119 -34.23 -22.77 9.38
C PRO A 119 -32.98 -21.94 9.70
N ASP A 120 -33.15 -20.64 9.91
CA ASP A 120 -32.05 -19.70 10.15
C ASP A 120 -31.64 -19.62 11.63
N SER A 121 -32.34 -20.31 12.54
CA SER A 121 -31.95 -20.44 13.95
C SER A 121 -30.83 -21.45 14.19
N VAL A 122 -30.40 -22.18 13.13
CA VAL A 122 -29.33 -23.17 13.20
C VAL A 122 -28.01 -22.58 12.72
N PHE A 123 -27.00 -22.64 13.59
CA PHE A 123 -25.65 -22.21 13.31
C PHE A 123 -24.93 -23.20 12.38
N VAL A 124 -24.64 -22.75 11.16
CA VAL A 124 -23.89 -23.50 10.17
C VAL A 124 -22.46 -22.97 10.09
N PRO A 125 -21.44 -23.67 10.64
CA PRO A 125 -20.07 -23.18 10.66
C PRO A 125 -19.53 -22.93 9.24
N ALA A 126 -19.20 -21.68 8.94
CA ALA A 126 -18.55 -21.26 7.70
C ALA A 126 -17.35 -20.34 8.00
N SER A 127 -16.75 -19.73 6.96
CA SER A 127 -15.62 -18.83 7.15
C SER A 127 -16.04 -17.53 7.85
N TYR A 128 -15.27 -17.14 8.87
CA TYR A 128 -15.49 -15.91 9.65
C TYR A 128 -14.23 -15.03 9.74
N GLU A 129 -13.31 -15.16 8.78
CA GLU A 129 -12.06 -14.38 8.73
C GLU A 129 -12.31 -12.86 8.76
N GLY A 130 -13.40 -12.40 8.15
CA GLY A 130 -13.77 -10.98 8.13
C GLY A 130 -14.12 -10.39 9.49
N LEU A 131 -14.50 -11.22 10.47
CA LEU A 131 -14.73 -10.77 11.84
C LEU A 131 -13.42 -10.59 12.62
N ARG A 132 -12.37 -11.37 12.30
CA ARG A 132 -11.05 -11.27 12.95
C ARG A 132 -10.25 -10.04 12.52
N ALA A 133 -10.61 -9.43 11.40
CA ALA A 133 -9.96 -8.22 10.88
C ALA A 133 -10.94 -7.03 10.78
N PRO A 134 -11.30 -6.38 11.91
CA PRO A 134 -12.28 -5.29 11.94
C PRO A 134 -11.98 -4.15 10.96
N ARG A 135 -10.69 -3.80 10.82
CA ARG A 135 -10.21 -2.68 9.99
C ARG A 135 -9.72 -3.09 8.59
N ALA A 136 -9.92 -4.35 8.18
CA ALA A 136 -9.49 -4.77 6.85
C ALA A 136 -10.34 -4.07 5.77
N PRO A 137 -9.72 -3.50 4.72
CA PRO A 137 -10.40 -2.65 3.74
C PRO A 137 -11.49 -3.39 2.95
N GLY A 138 -11.41 -4.73 2.83
CA GLY A 138 -12.41 -5.53 2.11
C GLY A 138 -13.78 -5.64 2.79
N TYR A 139 -13.92 -5.18 4.04
CA TYR A 139 -15.13 -5.39 4.85
C TYR A 139 -15.80 -4.08 5.31
N ILE A 140 -15.47 -2.97 4.66
CA ILE A 140 -16.08 -1.67 4.95
C ILE A 140 -17.46 -1.62 4.27
N VAL A 141 -18.48 -1.21 5.02
CA VAL A 141 -19.84 -0.99 4.52
C VAL A 141 -20.08 0.52 4.50
N SER A 142 -20.53 1.03 3.36
CA SER A 142 -20.92 2.43 3.22
C SER A 142 -22.24 2.67 3.96
N ASN A 143 -22.20 3.43 5.05
CA ASN A 143 -23.39 3.86 5.77
C ASN A 143 -23.80 5.30 5.38
N GLU A 144 -24.88 5.80 5.97
CA GLU A 144 -25.36 7.15 5.69
C GLU A 144 -24.34 8.24 6.04
N ALA A 145 -23.56 8.07 7.12
CA ALA A 145 -22.51 9.01 7.50
C ALA A 145 -21.39 9.10 6.45
N VAL A 146 -20.98 7.99 5.84
CA VAL A 146 -20.04 7.98 4.69
C VAL A 146 -20.62 8.79 3.54
N LYS A 147 -21.88 8.53 3.17
CA LYS A 147 -22.55 9.24 2.06
C LYS A 147 -22.70 10.73 2.35
N GLN A 148 -22.99 11.10 3.60
CA GLN A 148 -23.12 12.48 4.03
C GLN A 148 -21.77 13.19 3.95
N LEU A 149 -20.70 12.56 4.43
CA LEU A 149 -19.35 13.12 4.37
C LEU A 149 -18.87 13.27 2.92
N GLN A 150 -19.08 12.27 2.07
CA GLN A 150 -18.76 12.34 0.63
C GLN A 150 -19.53 13.45 -0.08
N ARG A 151 -20.82 13.61 0.21
CA ARG A 151 -21.63 14.74 -0.32
C ARG A 151 -21.02 16.08 0.09
N LYS A 152 -20.65 16.24 1.36
CA LYS A 152 -20.02 17.48 1.86
C LYS A 152 -18.68 17.76 1.19
N LEU A 153 -17.82 16.74 1.07
CA LEU A 153 -16.53 16.85 0.38
C LEU A 153 -16.69 17.21 -1.11
N SER A 154 -17.81 16.84 -1.76
CA SER A 154 -18.09 17.20 -3.15
C SER A 154 -18.67 18.60 -3.37
N GLN A 155 -19.19 19.24 -2.31
CA GLN A 155 -19.96 20.50 -2.41
C GLN A 155 -19.18 21.75 -2.01
N ILE A 156 -18.10 21.60 -1.24
CA ILE A 156 -17.31 22.72 -0.71
C ILE A 156 -15.88 22.55 -1.22
N ASP A 157 -15.15 23.62 -1.57
CA ASP A 157 -13.77 23.54 -2.10
C ASP A 157 -12.70 23.32 -1.01
N ASP A 158 -13.02 23.63 0.25
CA ASP A 158 -12.21 23.41 1.44
C ASP A 158 -13.13 23.34 2.67
N GLY A 159 -12.60 22.95 3.83
CA GLY A 159 -13.38 23.05 5.06
C GLY A 159 -12.92 22.12 6.18
N THR A 160 -13.33 22.45 7.40
CA THR A 160 -13.07 21.71 8.62
C THR A 160 -14.35 21.02 9.09
N ILE A 161 -14.38 19.70 8.94
CA ILE A 161 -15.53 18.87 9.28
C ILE A 161 -15.19 18.05 10.53
N ALA A 162 -15.96 18.23 11.61
CA ALA A 162 -15.87 17.34 12.76
C ALA A 162 -16.71 16.07 12.56
N VAL A 163 -16.16 14.94 12.95
CA VAL A 163 -16.84 13.65 12.97
C VAL A 163 -17.07 13.26 14.44
N CYS A 164 -18.34 13.16 14.84
CA CYS A 164 -18.73 12.81 16.21
C CYS A 164 -19.62 11.56 16.24
N GLY A 165 -19.85 11.00 17.42
CA GLY A 165 -20.66 9.81 17.63
C GLY A 165 -20.09 8.90 18.73
N PRO A 166 -20.80 7.83 19.11
CA PRO A 166 -20.43 7.03 20.26
C PRO A 166 -19.08 6.33 20.09
N ARG A 167 -18.46 5.97 21.22
CA ARG A 167 -17.19 5.24 21.22
C ARG A 167 -17.40 3.86 20.59
N GLY A 168 -16.63 3.57 19.54
CA GLY A 168 -16.73 2.30 18.81
C GLY A 168 -17.70 2.31 17.62
N ALA A 169 -18.34 3.44 17.29
CA ALA A 169 -19.26 3.55 16.14
C ALA A 169 -18.57 3.45 14.75
N GLY A 170 -17.24 3.65 14.68
CA GLY A 170 -16.49 3.56 13.42
C GLY A 170 -15.90 4.87 12.90
N LYS A 171 -15.83 5.93 13.71
CA LYS A 171 -15.25 7.25 13.34
C LYS A 171 -13.86 7.13 12.70
N SER A 172 -12.92 6.42 13.33
CA SER A 172 -11.57 6.20 12.78
C SER A 172 -11.58 5.48 11.44
N THR A 173 -12.50 4.53 11.25
CA THR A 173 -12.65 3.80 9.99
C THR A 173 -13.17 4.73 8.88
N LEU A 174 -14.14 5.60 9.20
CA LEU A 174 -14.64 6.63 8.29
C LEU A 174 -13.51 7.58 7.86
N LEU A 175 -12.73 8.10 8.81
CA LEU A 175 -11.60 8.99 8.53
C LEU A 175 -10.54 8.32 7.66
N GLN A 176 -10.17 7.09 8.01
CA GLN A 176 -9.16 6.33 7.27
C GLN A 176 -9.60 6.07 5.82
N GLU A 177 -10.88 5.77 5.60
CA GLU A 177 -11.42 5.56 4.26
C GLU A 177 -11.40 6.85 3.43
N CYS A 178 -11.80 7.98 4.02
CA CYS A 178 -11.76 9.27 3.33
C CYS A 178 -10.33 9.65 2.94
N VAL A 179 -9.37 9.47 3.85
CA VAL A 179 -7.94 9.70 3.60
C VAL A 179 -7.39 8.80 2.49
N LYS A 180 -7.80 7.54 2.44
CA LYS A 180 -7.40 6.60 1.37
C LYS A 180 -8.00 6.95 0.02
N SER A 181 -9.26 7.40 0.01
CA SER A 181 -9.95 7.82 -1.21
C SER A 181 -9.39 9.14 -1.79
N ALA A 182 -8.65 9.91 -0.99
CA ALA A 182 -8.06 11.17 -1.41
C ALA A 182 -6.73 10.99 -2.19
N ASP A 183 -6.53 11.86 -3.18
CA ASP A 183 -5.29 11.92 -3.96
C ASP A 183 -4.07 12.32 -3.14
N PHE A 184 -4.24 13.05 -2.05
CA PHE A 184 -3.22 13.25 -1.02
C PHE A 184 -3.89 13.27 0.35
N GLY A 185 -3.73 12.18 1.09
CA GLY A 185 -4.37 11.97 2.38
C GLY A 185 -3.32 11.82 3.49
N LEU A 186 -3.54 12.49 4.61
CA LEU A 186 -2.74 12.38 5.81
C LEU A 186 -3.64 12.06 7.01
N LEU A 187 -3.39 10.94 7.69
CA LEU A 187 -4.09 10.55 8.92
C LEU A 187 -3.13 10.65 10.10
N VAL A 188 -3.44 11.49 11.08
CA VAL A 188 -2.64 11.68 12.30
C VAL A 188 -3.54 11.48 13.52
N GLN A 189 -3.00 10.89 14.58
CA GLN A 189 -3.69 10.78 15.87
C GLN A 189 -3.35 11.98 16.74
N ALA A 190 -4.33 12.49 17.47
CA ALA A 190 -4.11 13.50 18.50
C ALA A 190 -3.19 12.96 19.60
N PRO A 191 -2.34 13.81 20.22
CA PRO A 191 -1.45 13.38 21.28
C PRO A 191 -2.25 12.96 22.53
N ALA A 192 -1.70 12.05 23.33
CA ALA A 192 -2.32 11.61 24.58
C ALA A 192 -2.26 12.67 25.69
N THR A 193 -1.32 13.61 25.58
CA THR A 193 -1.15 14.76 26.48
C THR A 193 -1.30 16.05 25.70
N TYR A 194 -1.68 17.12 26.39
CA TYR A 194 -1.81 18.45 25.80
C TYR A 194 -0.44 19.00 25.35
N ALA A 195 -0.07 18.74 24.09
CA ALA A 195 1.20 19.15 23.48
C ALA A 195 1.01 19.65 22.03
N PRO A 196 0.37 20.82 21.83
CA PRO A 196 0.01 21.35 20.52
C PRO A 196 1.24 21.66 19.63
N HIS A 197 2.33 22.15 20.22
CA HIS A 197 3.59 22.37 19.48
C HIS A 197 4.15 21.08 18.88
N ASP A 198 4.28 20.03 19.71
CA ASP A 198 4.83 18.75 19.28
C ASP A 198 3.91 18.05 18.28
N PHE A 199 2.60 18.25 18.41
CA PHE A 199 1.63 17.80 17.44
C PHE A 199 1.86 18.42 16.06
N VAL A 200 1.94 19.75 15.94
CA VAL A 200 2.18 20.43 14.64
C VAL A 200 3.56 20.06 14.08
N LEU A 201 4.56 19.88 14.93
CA LEU A 201 5.88 19.41 14.51
C LEU A 201 5.80 17.98 13.92
N SER A 202 5.10 17.06 14.58
CA SER A 202 4.91 15.70 14.06
C SER A 202 4.09 15.68 12.76
N LEU A 203 3.07 16.55 12.67
CA LEU A 203 2.20 16.69 11.51
C LEU A 203 2.98 17.21 10.29
N SER A 204 3.82 18.22 10.47
CA SER A 204 4.65 18.79 9.40
C SER A 204 5.70 17.82 8.88
N VAL A 205 6.35 17.05 9.77
CA VAL A 205 7.27 15.96 9.39
C VAL A 205 6.53 14.92 8.55
N ARG A 206 5.40 14.41 9.06
CA ARG A 206 4.66 13.33 8.39
C ARG A 206 4.07 13.78 7.04
N MET A 207 3.59 15.02 6.95
CA MET A 207 3.14 15.63 5.70
C MET A 207 4.25 15.62 4.63
N CYS A 208 5.46 16.05 4.99
CA CYS A 208 6.58 16.11 4.06
C CYS A 208 7.04 14.71 3.63
N GLU A 209 7.12 13.76 4.56
CA GLU A 209 7.50 12.37 4.25
C GLU A 209 6.49 11.69 3.32
N GLU A 210 5.19 11.82 3.61
CA GLU A 210 4.14 11.27 2.75
C GLU A 210 4.13 11.92 1.37
N TYR A 211 4.30 13.23 1.27
CA TYR A 211 4.36 13.93 -0.02
C TYR A 211 5.52 13.44 -0.88
N ILE A 212 6.73 13.38 -0.31
CA ILE A 212 7.94 12.91 -1.01
C ILE A 212 7.75 11.47 -1.49
N ARG A 213 7.19 10.60 -0.65
CA ARG A 213 6.93 9.19 -0.99
C ARG A 213 5.90 9.06 -2.11
N LYS A 214 4.81 9.83 -2.05
CA LYS A 214 3.72 9.79 -3.04
C LYS A 214 4.15 10.30 -4.42
N GLU A 215 5.07 11.26 -4.46
CA GLU A 215 5.71 11.72 -5.70
C GLU A 215 6.83 10.78 -6.22
N GLY A 216 7.04 9.61 -5.58
CA GLY A 216 7.99 8.59 -6.04
C GLY A 216 9.46 8.88 -5.70
N TYR A 217 9.72 9.83 -4.79
CA TYR A 217 11.07 10.14 -4.32
C TYR A 217 11.39 9.39 -3.03
N SER A 218 12.66 9.05 -2.82
CA SER A 218 13.10 8.53 -1.53
C SER A 218 13.06 9.64 -0.48
N VAL A 219 12.45 9.32 0.66
CA VAL A 219 12.55 10.13 1.87
C VAL A 219 14.01 10.12 2.31
N PRO A 220 14.61 11.27 2.65
CA PRO A 220 16.00 11.29 3.10
C PRO A 220 16.12 10.46 4.39
N GLU A 221 16.91 9.39 4.36
CA GLU A 221 17.35 8.74 5.60
C GLU A 221 18.46 9.59 6.21
N PHE A 222 18.17 10.22 7.33
CA PHE A 222 19.12 11.11 8.02
C PHE A 222 20.11 10.35 8.90
N THR A 223 20.46 9.13 8.50
CA THR A 223 21.62 8.40 9.04
C THR A 223 22.88 9.16 8.62
N ARG A 224 23.52 9.84 9.59
CA ARG A 224 24.84 10.51 9.52
C ARG A 224 25.40 10.64 8.10
N LEU A 225 24.87 11.57 7.31
CA LEU A 225 25.43 11.87 5.99
C LEU A 225 26.88 12.34 6.18
N SER A 226 27.82 11.66 5.51
CA SER A 226 29.24 12.00 5.59
C SER A 226 29.48 13.43 5.08
N PRO A 227 30.40 14.20 5.70
CA PRO A 227 30.75 15.56 5.27
C PRO A 227 31.14 15.62 3.78
N PHE A 228 31.66 14.51 3.26
CA PHE A 228 32.13 14.34 1.89
C PHE A 228 31.03 14.54 0.85
N HIS A 229 29.80 14.07 1.13
CA HIS A 229 28.71 14.18 0.16
C HIS A 229 28.16 15.61 0.04
N ARG A 230 28.22 16.40 1.14
CA ARG A 230 27.89 17.84 1.13
C ARG A 230 28.97 18.65 0.40
N PHE A 231 30.25 18.35 0.65
CA PHE A 231 31.37 18.99 -0.05
C PHE A 231 31.30 18.73 -1.56
N LEU A 232 31.01 17.50 -2.00
CA LEU A 232 30.82 17.15 -3.42
C LEU A 232 29.67 17.91 -4.09
N ARG A 233 28.55 18.14 -3.38
CA ARG A 233 27.41 18.89 -3.93
C ARG A 233 27.73 20.39 -4.07
N GLN A 234 28.37 20.98 -3.06
CA GLN A 234 28.81 22.38 -3.11
C GLN A 234 29.94 22.59 -4.12
N ALA A 235 30.90 21.66 -4.20
CA ALA A 235 31.99 21.67 -5.18
C ALA A 235 31.43 21.56 -6.61
N ARG A 236 30.46 20.67 -6.87
CA ARG A 236 29.80 20.58 -8.19
C ARG A 236 29.13 21.89 -8.61
N LEU A 237 28.47 22.60 -7.70
CA LEU A 237 27.84 23.89 -8.01
C LEU A 237 28.88 24.98 -8.29
N ARG A 238 29.99 25.01 -7.53
CA ARG A 238 31.13 25.92 -7.78
C ARG A 238 31.85 25.60 -9.08
N ILE A 239 32.10 24.32 -9.38
CA ILE A 239 32.71 23.84 -10.63
C ILE A 239 31.82 24.15 -11.84
N LYS A 240 30.48 23.98 -11.73
CA LYS A 240 29.55 24.40 -12.79
C LYS A 240 29.55 25.91 -13.02
N ARG A 241 29.65 26.72 -11.97
CA ARG A 241 29.81 28.19 -12.11
C ARG A 241 31.15 28.55 -12.74
N LEU A 242 32.25 27.93 -12.29
CA LEU A 242 33.59 28.16 -12.84
C LEU A 242 33.68 27.77 -14.31
N GLY A 243 33.14 26.60 -14.68
CA GLY A 243 33.12 26.10 -16.06
C GLY A 243 32.25 26.93 -17.01
N ARG A 244 31.11 27.45 -16.51
CA ARG A 244 30.35 28.46 -17.26
C ARG A 244 31.15 29.74 -17.43
N TRP A 245 31.82 30.21 -16.38
CA TRP A 245 32.57 31.47 -16.43
C TRP A 245 33.77 31.38 -17.39
N SER A 246 34.52 30.28 -17.39
CA SER A 246 35.66 30.08 -18.29
C SER A 246 35.27 29.95 -19.76
N ALA A 247 34.13 29.30 -20.06
CA ALA A 247 33.63 29.14 -21.43
C ALA A 247 33.24 30.47 -22.11
N PHE A 248 32.92 31.52 -21.35
CA PHE A 248 32.62 32.86 -21.89
C PHE A 248 33.79 33.83 -21.75
N ALA A 249 34.59 33.72 -20.68
CA ALA A 249 35.72 34.62 -20.43
C ALA A 249 36.84 34.44 -21.44
N VAL A 250 37.27 33.19 -21.69
CA VAL A 250 38.44 32.90 -22.52
C VAL A 250 38.24 33.34 -23.98
N PRO A 251 37.12 33.03 -24.67
CA PRO A 251 36.92 33.45 -26.05
C PRO A 251 36.74 34.98 -26.18
N SER A 252 36.05 35.62 -25.24
CA SER A 252 35.88 37.08 -25.28
C SER A 252 37.21 37.80 -25.06
N LEU A 253 38.07 37.28 -24.18
CA LEU A 253 39.41 37.79 -23.92
C LEU A 253 40.29 37.62 -25.16
N VAL A 254 40.23 36.47 -25.83
CA VAL A 254 40.97 36.22 -27.08
C VAL A 254 40.51 37.16 -28.20
N LEU A 255 39.19 37.36 -28.37
CA LEU A 255 38.65 38.31 -29.36
C LEU A 255 38.97 39.77 -29.03
N LEU A 256 38.96 40.14 -27.74
CA LEU A 256 39.40 41.46 -27.27
C LEU A 256 40.88 41.68 -27.49
N VAL A 257 41.72 40.69 -27.19
CA VAL A 257 43.17 40.75 -27.39
C VAL A 257 43.51 40.82 -28.88
N LEU A 258 42.80 40.07 -29.74
CA LEU A 258 42.96 40.14 -31.21
C LEU A 258 42.49 41.47 -31.80
N GLY A 259 41.37 42.03 -31.32
CA GLY A 259 40.89 43.34 -31.77
C GLY A 259 41.77 44.49 -31.28
N LEU A 260 42.25 44.42 -30.03
CA LEU A 260 43.14 45.42 -29.45
C LEU A 260 44.56 45.35 -30.02
N SER A 261 45.11 44.16 -30.27
CA SER A 261 46.46 44.00 -30.84
C SER A 261 46.57 44.59 -32.25
N ALA A 262 45.51 44.50 -33.07
CA ALA A 262 45.43 45.15 -34.38
C ALA A 262 45.44 46.69 -34.27
N SER A 263 44.67 47.25 -33.32
CA SER A 263 44.63 48.70 -33.09
C SER A 263 45.91 49.26 -32.47
N VAL A 264 46.55 48.53 -31.54
CA VAL A 264 47.79 48.95 -30.86
C VAL A 264 49.00 48.87 -31.80
N ARG A 265 49.04 47.94 -32.76
CA ARG A 265 50.11 47.90 -33.77
C ARG A 265 49.99 48.95 -34.88
N SER A 266 48.77 49.40 -35.22
CA SER A 266 48.59 50.51 -36.18
C SER A 266 49.20 51.83 -35.68
N LEU A 267 49.30 52.01 -34.36
CA LEU A 267 50.01 53.13 -33.72
C LEU A 267 51.52 52.88 -33.55
N TYR A 268 51.96 51.62 -33.57
CA TYR A 268 53.36 51.23 -33.38
C TYR A 268 54.15 51.16 -34.71
N ALA A 269 53.46 51.15 -35.86
CA ALA A 269 54.07 51.10 -37.19
C ALA A 269 54.79 52.40 -37.62
N GLN A 270 54.83 53.43 -36.77
CA GLN A 270 55.63 54.63 -37.00
C GLN A 270 57.09 54.51 -36.53
N TYR A 271 57.49 53.42 -35.85
CA TYR A 271 58.85 53.22 -35.37
C TYR A 271 59.21 51.72 -35.26
N ALA A 272 59.83 51.15 -36.30
CA ALA A 272 60.96 50.21 -36.25
C ALA A 272 61.00 49.30 -37.49
N ASN A 273 62.09 49.45 -38.25
CA ASN A 273 62.41 48.68 -39.45
C ASN A 273 63.03 47.30 -39.12
N THR A 274 62.84 46.36 -40.07
CA THR A 274 63.73 45.23 -40.48
C THR A 274 63.90 44.05 -39.49
N LEU A 275 63.91 42.75 -39.86
CA LEU A 275 64.25 42.00 -41.10
C LEU A 275 63.52 40.61 -41.18
N ALA A 276 63.19 40.21 -42.42
CA ALA A 276 63.33 38.91 -43.15
C ALA A 276 63.27 37.57 -42.37
N ASP A 277 62.31 36.67 -42.70
CA ASP A 277 62.34 35.57 -43.71
C ASP A 277 62.83 34.24 -43.08
N SER A 278 62.32 33.02 -43.33
CA SER A 278 61.41 32.50 -44.35
C SER A 278 60.81 31.14 -43.92
N SER A 279 59.62 30.82 -44.48
CA SER A 279 59.12 29.51 -44.97
C SER A 279 59.03 28.29 -44.04
N GLN A 280 58.15 27.29 -44.14
CA GLN A 280 56.97 26.88 -44.96
C GLN A 280 56.48 25.57 -44.29
N ALA A 281 55.31 24.94 -44.47
CA ALA A 281 54.16 25.05 -45.36
C ALA A 281 52.98 24.28 -44.71
N ASN A 282 51.77 24.45 -45.26
CA ASN A 282 50.50 23.72 -44.99
C ASN A 282 49.48 24.34 -44.02
N ALA A 283 49.30 25.66 -44.02
CA ALA A 283 48.17 26.29 -43.30
C ALA A 283 47.65 27.57 -43.99
N GLU A 284 47.54 27.58 -45.31
CA GLU A 284 47.42 28.85 -46.06
C GLU A 284 46.00 29.44 -46.17
N SER A 285 44.91 28.67 -46.09
CA SER A 285 43.58 29.29 -46.30
C SER A 285 43.02 30.07 -45.09
N ILE A 286 43.41 29.72 -43.84
CA ILE A 286 42.96 30.41 -42.62
C ILE A 286 43.89 31.59 -42.27
N ARG A 287 45.15 31.50 -42.70
CA ARG A 287 46.18 32.51 -42.39
C ARG A 287 45.98 33.80 -43.16
N ASP A 288 45.46 33.74 -44.38
CA ASP A 288 45.35 34.93 -45.22
C ASP A 288 44.23 35.87 -44.74
N TRP A 289 43.08 35.32 -44.31
CA TRP A 289 42.02 36.11 -43.65
C TRP A 289 42.46 36.66 -42.28
N ALA A 290 43.21 35.86 -41.51
CA ALA A 290 43.77 36.31 -40.24
C ALA A 290 44.87 37.37 -40.43
N ARG A 291 45.68 37.27 -41.51
CA ARG A 291 46.70 38.26 -41.89
C ARG A 291 46.07 39.57 -42.37
N GLU A 292 44.98 39.52 -43.14
CA GLU A 292 44.28 40.73 -43.60
C GLU A 292 43.73 41.57 -42.43
N VAL A 293 43.23 40.91 -41.39
CA VAL A 293 42.81 41.54 -40.12
C VAL A 293 44.01 41.98 -39.29
N TRP A 294 45.12 41.23 -39.33
CA TRP A 294 46.36 41.49 -38.59
C TRP A 294 47.23 42.61 -39.18
N ASP A 295 47.19 42.81 -40.50
CA ASP A 295 47.91 43.86 -41.24
C ASP A 295 47.20 45.22 -41.19
N GLY A 296 46.06 45.31 -40.49
CA GLY A 296 45.43 46.58 -40.13
C GLY A 296 44.69 47.31 -41.25
N HIS A 297 44.45 46.67 -42.40
CA HIS A 297 43.86 47.32 -43.58
C HIS A 297 42.31 47.46 -43.50
N ALA A 298 41.68 46.96 -42.43
CA ALA A 298 40.24 47.08 -42.21
C ALA A 298 39.94 47.47 -40.75
N VAL A 299 39.99 48.76 -40.43
CA VAL A 299 39.57 49.32 -39.12
C VAL A 299 38.13 48.92 -38.77
N ALA A 300 37.27 48.72 -39.78
CA ALA A 300 35.91 48.22 -39.58
C ALA A 300 35.86 46.77 -39.08
N ALA A 301 36.80 45.92 -39.50
CA ALA A 301 36.85 44.51 -39.09
C ALA A 301 37.34 44.37 -37.63
N SER A 302 38.32 45.16 -37.21
CA SER A 302 38.82 45.14 -35.82
C SER A 302 37.75 45.63 -34.83
N VAL A 303 37.02 46.69 -35.17
CA VAL A 303 35.88 47.19 -34.38
C VAL A 303 34.75 46.14 -34.31
N ALA A 304 34.45 45.46 -35.43
CA ALA A 304 33.47 44.39 -35.45
C ALA A 304 33.88 43.18 -34.58
N VAL A 305 35.17 42.81 -34.57
CA VAL A 305 35.71 41.73 -33.73
C VAL A 305 35.65 42.10 -32.24
N SER A 306 35.99 43.35 -31.87
CA SER A 306 35.87 43.83 -30.48
C SER A 306 34.41 43.93 -30.02
N LEU A 307 33.50 44.43 -30.87
CA LEU A 307 32.06 44.44 -30.59
C LEU A 307 31.50 43.02 -30.48
N GLY A 308 31.99 42.08 -31.31
CA GLY A 308 31.68 40.66 -31.24
C GLY A 308 32.11 40.03 -29.92
N GLY A 309 33.32 40.34 -29.43
CA GLY A 309 33.80 39.90 -28.12
C GLY A 309 32.96 40.43 -26.96
N ILE A 310 32.53 41.70 -27.01
CA ILE A 310 31.66 42.32 -26.00
C ILE A 310 30.23 41.74 -26.06
N ALA A 311 29.68 41.51 -27.25
CA ALA A 311 28.38 40.88 -27.43
C ALA A 311 28.38 39.43 -26.93
N TRP A 312 29.47 38.68 -27.18
CA TRP A 312 29.67 37.32 -26.67
C TRP A 312 29.72 37.28 -25.14
N TRP A 313 30.39 38.25 -24.52
CA TRP A 313 30.43 38.40 -23.06
C TRP A 313 29.07 38.77 -22.46
N ARG A 314 28.30 39.67 -23.10
CA ARG A 314 26.93 40.02 -22.70
C ARG A 314 25.95 38.85 -22.80
N ALA A 315 26.22 37.88 -23.67
CA ALA A 315 25.37 36.70 -23.84
C ALA A 315 25.46 35.68 -22.68
N ARG A 316 26.34 35.89 -21.69
CA ARG A 316 26.57 35.00 -20.52
C ARG A 316 25.34 34.76 -19.65
N ASP A 317 24.42 35.73 -19.60
CA ASP A 317 23.24 35.69 -18.72
C ASP A 317 22.07 34.91 -19.37
N LYS A 318 22.17 34.57 -20.66
CA LYS A 318 21.15 33.77 -21.37
C LYS A 318 21.56 32.29 -21.45
N PRO A 319 20.66 31.32 -21.17
CA PRO A 319 20.99 29.89 -21.14
C PRO A 319 21.15 29.24 -22.53
N TRP A 320 21.40 30.02 -23.59
CA TRP A 320 21.40 29.54 -24.96
C TRP A 320 22.61 28.65 -25.27
N LEU A 321 23.84 29.03 -24.87
CA LEU A 321 25.06 28.28 -25.15
C LEU A 321 25.05 26.84 -24.61
N PRO A 322 24.68 26.54 -23.35
CA PRO A 322 24.62 25.16 -22.87
C PRO A 322 23.49 24.35 -23.50
N ARG A 323 22.39 24.99 -23.94
CA ARG A 323 21.32 24.33 -24.70
C ARG A 323 21.78 24.00 -26.11
N LEU A 324 22.50 24.91 -26.76
CA LEU A 324 23.08 24.73 -28.09
C LEU A 324 24.20 23.69 -28.06
N LEU A 325 25.09 23.72 -27.06
CA LEU A 325 26.07 22.66 -26.80
C LEU A 325 25.38 21.33 -26.55
N ALA A 326 24.39 21.25 -25.66
CA ALA A 326 23.66 20.01 -25.43
C ALA A 326 22.93 19.50 -26.69
N TRP A 327 22.40 20.41 -27.52
CA TRP A 327 21.77 20.08 -28.79
C TRP A 327 22.78 19.57 -29.82
N ILE A 328 23.91 20.26 -30.02
CA ILE A 328 25.03 19.82 -30.87
C ILE A 328 25.60 18.50 -30.38
N TRP A 329 25.73 18.32 -29.07
CA TRP A 329 26.28 17.11 -28.48
C TRP A 329 25.31 15.92 -28.57
N ALA A 330 24.00 16.16 -28.48
CA ALA A 330 22.96 15.15 -28.70
C ALA A 330 22.77 14.79 -30.18
N GLN A 331 22.98 15.73 -31.11
CA GLN A 331 22.82 15.52 -32.55
C GLN A 331 24.10 15.04 -33.25
N GLY A 332 25.27 15.45 -32.77
CA GLY A 332 26.57 15.19 -33.40
C GLY A 332 27.54 14.36 -32.58
N GLY A 333 27.34 14.21 -31.26
CA GLY A 333 28.27 13.47 -30.39
C GLY A 333 28.36 11.97 -30.73
N THR A 334 27.25 11.37 -31.14
CA THR A 334 27.21 10.00 -31.67
C THR A 334 27.95 9.90 -32.99
N ALA A 335 27.67 10.78 -33.95
CA ALA A 335 28.31 10.79 -35.27
C ALA A 335 29.82 11.05 -35.20
N ILE A 336 30.27 11.97 -34.35
CA ILE A 336 31.69 12.29 -34.14
C ILE A 336 32.39 11.12 -33.44
N GLY A 337 31.79 10.55 -32.37
CA GLY A 337 32.36 9.40 -31.68
C GLY A 337 32.44 8.14 -32.56
N MET A 338 31.42 7.91 -33.38
CA MET A 338 31.36 6.78 -34.32
C MET A 338 32.29 7.01 -35.52
N GLY A 339 32.41 8.24 -36.01
CA GLY A 339 33.39 8.63 -37.02
C GLY A 339 34.82 8.42 -36.54
N LEU A 340 35.14 8.80 -35.31
CA LEU A 340 36.47 8.57 -34.72
C LEU A 340 36.77 7.06 -34.61
N ALA A 341 35.79 6.26 -34.20
CA ALA A 341 35.93 4.80 -34.11
C ALA A 341 36.09 4.15 -35.50
N VAL A 342 35.31 4.58 -36.49
CA VAL A 342 35.38 4.07 -37.88
C VAL A 342 36.68 4.48 -38.56
N ILE A 343 37.19 5.70 -38.32
CA ILE A 343 38.48 6.16 -38.85
C ILE A 343 39.63 5.37 -38.22
N SER A 344 39.59 5.10 -36.91
CA SER A 344 40.60 4.29 -36.23
C SER A 344 40.60 2.82 -36.66
N VAL A 345 39.44 2.24 -36.98
CA VAL A 345 39.33 0.88 -37.53
C VAL A 345 39.65 0.84 -39.02
N GLY A 346 39.25 1.86 -39.77
CA GLY A 346 39.49 1.98 -41.22
C GLY A 346 40.96 2.25 -41.57
N SER A 347 41.73 2.88 -40.68
CA SER A 347 43.18 3.07 -40.89
C SER A 347 43.95 1.74 -40.94
N VAL A 348 43.37 0.66 -40.43
CA VAL A 348 43.91 -0.70 -40.49
C VAL A 348 43.87 -1.26 -41.91
N ALA A 349 42.88 -0.86 -42.73
CA ALA A 349 42.72 -1.35 -44.11
C ALA A 349 43.64 -0.64 -45.12
N TYR A 350 44.29 0.46 -44.75
CA TYR A 350 45.17 1.24 -45.62
C TYR A 350 46.67 0.97 -45.37
N ASP A 351 46.97 0.09 -44.40
CA ASP A 351 48.32 -0.19 -43.93
C ASP A 351 48.90 -1.40 -44.67
N LYS A 352 49.80 -1.14 -45.63
CA LYS A 352 50.41 -2.16 -46.50
C LYS A 352 51.22 -3.22 -45.73
N GLN A 353 51.61 -2.91 -44.50
CA GLN A 353 52.36 -3.83 -43.64
C GLN A 353 51.47 -4.93 -43.04
N LEU A 354 50.18 -4.65 -42.89
CA LEU A 354 49.18 -5.61 -42.39
C LEU A 354 48.70 -6.55 -43.50
N GLU A 355 48.61 -6.07 -44.74
CA GLU A 355 48.27 -6.86 -45.92
C GLU A 355 49.25 -8.05 -46.09
N HIS A 356 50.54 -7.84 -45.81
CA HIS A 356 51.56 -8.89 -45.85
C HIS A 356 51.50 -9.89 -44.69
N ASN A 357 50.99 -9.47 -43.51
CA ASN A 357 50.80 -10.34 -42.35
C ASN A 357 49.46 -11.12 -42.42
N LEU A 358 48.47 -10.59 -43.15
CA LEU A 358 47.16 -11.24 -43.38
C LEU A 358 47.27 -12.45 -44.32
N ASP A 359 48.20 -12.44 -45.27
CA ASP A 359 48.50 -13.59 -46.15
C ASP A 359 49.06 -14.81 -45.38
N GLY A 360 49.54 -14.61 -44.13
CA GLY A 360 50.03 -15.67 -43.25
C GLY A 360 48.97 -16.33 -42.36
N VAL A 361 47.74 -15.82 -42.33
CA VAL A 361 46.65 -16.30 -41.45
C VAL A 361 45.74 -17.25 -42.22
N ARG A 362 45.53 -18.47 -41.71
CA ARG A 362 44.62 -19.45 -42.33
C ARG A 362 43.19 -18.90 -42.42
N SER A 363 42.50 -19.17 -43.55
CA SER A 363 41.13 -18.68 -43.80
C SER A 363 40.12 -19.03 -42.68
N ASP A 364 40.32 -20.18 -42.03
CA ASP A 364 39.47 -20.66 -40.93
C ASP A 364 39.55 -19.74 -39.70
N THR A 365 40.75 -19.27 -39.35
CA THR A 365 40.99 -18.39 -38.20
C THR A 365 40.39 -17.00 -38.43
N PHE A 366 40.39 -16.51 -39.68
CA PHE A 366 39.75 -15.25 -40.05
C PHE A 366 38.21 -15.34 -39.96
N THR A 367 37.63 -16.46 -40.39
CA THR A 367 36.18 -16.69 -40.24
C THR A 367 35.74 -16.74 -38.78
N ASP A 368 36.52 -17.35 -37.89
CA ASP A 368 36.21 -17.43 -36.46
C ASP A 368 36.18 -16.05 -35.79
N ILE A 369 37.14 -15.17 -36.14
CA ILE A 369 37.20 -13.79 -35.63
C ILE A 369 35.98 -12.98 -36.10
N VAL A 370 35.60 -13.11 -37.38
CA VAL A 370 34.45 -12.40 -37.96
C VAL A 370 33.13 -12.90 -37.34
N VAL A 371 32.99 -14.20 -37.09
CA VAL A 371 31.79 -14.77 -36.45
C VAL A 371 31.67 -14.31 -35.00
N LEU A 372 32.76 -14.36 -34.21
CA LEU A 372 32.76 -13.90 -32.82
C LEU A 372 32.49 -12.39 -32.69
N ALA A 373 33.04 -11.57 -33.59
CA ALA A 373 32.75 -10.14 -33.68
C ALA A 373 31.29 -9.89 -34.12
N GLY A 374 30.75 -10.71 -35.03
CA GLY A 374 29.35 -10.67 -35.45
C GLY A 374 28.38 -11.00 -34.32
N VAL A 375 28.66 -12.04 -33.52
CA VAL A 375 27.86 -12.41 -32.33
C VAL A 375 27.90 -11.30 -31.27
N TRP A 376 29.08 -10.72 -31.01
CA TRP A 376 29.21 -9.57 -30.12
C TRP A 376 28.37 -8.38 -30.58
N TRP A 377 28.38 -8.08 -31.89
CA TRP A 377 27.62 -6.98 -32.46
C TRP A 377 26.10 -7.22 -32.44
N LEU A 378 25.64 -8.44 -32.76
CA LEU A 378 24.22 -8.78 -32.79
C LEU A 378 23.59 -8.78 -31.39
N CYS A 379 24.30 -9.29 -30.39
CA CYS A 379 23.82 -9.35 -28.99
C CYS A 379 23.84 -7.98 -28.28
N ARG A 380 24.43 -6.95 -28.88
CA ARG A 380 24.47 -5.58 -28.34
C ARG A 380 23.21 -4.77 -28.66
N ARG A 381 22.30 -5.30 -29.48
CA ARG A 381 21.04 -4.61 -29.82
C ARG A 381 20.11 -4.67 -28.60
N GLU A 382 19.89 -3.52 -27.96
CA GLU A 382 18.94 -3.36 -26.87
C GLU A 382 17.51 -3.48 -27.42
N ASP A 383 16.95 -4.68 -27.41
CA ASP A 383 15.51 -4.89 -27.58
C ASP A 383 14.89 -5.21 -26.21
N ASP A 384 13.86 -4.43 -25.82
CA ASP A 384 13.08 -4.51 -24.56
C ASP A 384 12.15 -5.76 -24.52
N ALA A 385 12.62 -6.90 -25.03
CA ALA A 385 11.82 -8.12 -25.06
C ALA A 385 11.80 -8.80 -23.68
N GLU A 386 10.62 -9.03 -23.09
CA GLU A 386 10.49 -9.82 -21.87
C GLU A 386 10.26 -11.29 -22.21
N LEU A 387 11.20 -12.19 -21.86
CA LEU A 387 10.96 -13.64 -21.97
C LEU A 387 10.30 -14.16 -20.69
N ARG A 388 9.05 -14.62 -20.81
CA ARG A 388 8.31 -15.26 -19.70
C ARG A 388 8.48 -16.78 -19.76
N LEU A 389 9.30 -17.31 -18.86
CA LEU A 389 9.41 -18.75 -18.59
C LEU A 389 8.83 -19.04 -17.20
N GLY A 390 7.56 -19.46 -17.16
CA GLY A 390 6.87 -19.80 -15.91
C GLY A 390 6.72 -18.61 -14.95
N SER A 391 7.10 -18.78 -13.68
CA SER A 391 7.02 -17.76 -12.62
C SER A 391 8.18 -16.76 -12.59
N TRP A 392 9.21 -16.96 -13.42
CA TRP A 392 10.41 -16.13 -13.41
C TRP A 392 10.34 -15.07 -14.53
N ARG A 393 10.59 -13.82 -14.15
CA ARG A 393 10.68 -12.68 -15.09
C ARG A 393 12.16 -12.31 -15.21
N ILE A 394 12.80 -12.73 -16.30
CA ILE A 394 14.18 -12.34 -16.59
C ILE A 394 14.13 -11.33 -17.74
N PRO A 395 14.50 -10.06 -17.52
CA PRO A 395 14.62 -9.10 -18.62
C PRO A 395 15.70 -9.58 -19.60
N MET A 396 15.39 -9.72 -20.89
CA MET A 396 16.39 -10.17 -21.88
C MET A 396 17.59 -9.23 -21.98
N ALA A 397 17.42 -7.96 -21.62
CA ALA A 397 18.49 -6.98 -21.58
C ALA A 397 19.67 -7.42 -20.68
N ASP A 398 19.38 -8.01 -19.51
CA ASP A 398 20.44 -8.47 -18.59
C ASP A 398 21.14 -9.73 -19.11
N PHE A 399 20.39 -10.64 -19.75
CA PHE A 399 20.94 -11.87 -20.33
C PHE A 399 21.78 -11.60 -21.59
N LEU A 400 21.27 -10.79 -22.53
CA LEU A 400 22.00 -10.37 -23.74
C LEU A 400 23.22 -9.52 -23.38
N GLY A 401 23.11 -8.68 -22.35
CA GLY A 401 24.23 -7.94 -21.77
C GLY A 401 25.36 -8.86 -21.31
N ALA A 402 25.03 -9.89 -20.52
CA ALA A 402 26.00 -10.88 -20.07
C ALA A 402 26.66 -11.64 -21.23
N VAL A 403 25.86 -12.11 -22.20
CA VAL A 403 26.37 -12.83 -23.40
C VAL A 403 27.33 -11.95 -24.21
N SER A 404 27.04 -10.64 -24.37
CA SER A 404 27.94 -9.71 -25.06
C SER A 404 29.28 -9.53 -24.34
N THR A 405 29.26 -9.47 -23.00
CA THR A 405 30.49 -9.32 -22.22
C THR A 405 31.35 -10.58 -22.24
N PHE A 406 30.73 -11.76 -22.21
CA PHE A 406 31.42 -13.04 -22.35
C PHE A 406 31.99 -13.25 -23.75
N SER A 407 31.25 -12.89 -24.81
CA SER A 407 31.73 -13.03 -26.19
C SER A 407 32.91 -12.07 -26.47
N ALA A 408 32.88 -10.85 -25.92
CA ALA A 408 34.01 -9.91 -26.03
C ALA A 408 35.25 -10.38 -25.27
N ALA A 409 35.08 -10.90 -24.05
CA ALA A 409 36.17 -11.44 -23.26
C ALA A 409 36.78 -12.69 -23.90
N TYR A 410 35.95 -13.55 -24.47
CA TYR A 410 36.39 -14.75 -25.20
C TYR A 410 37.09 -14.41 -26.51
N LEU A 411 36.61 -13.42 -27.27
CA LEU A 411 37.29 -12.91 -28.47
C LEU A 411 38.69 -12.38 -28.11
N LEU A 412 38.81 -11.59 -27.03
CA LEU A 412 40.09 -11.07 -26.57
C LEU A 412 41.04 -12.20 -26.13
N TYR A 413 40.52 -13.18 -25.39
CA TYR A 413 41.26 -14.36 -24.98
C TYR A 413 41.74 -15.18 -26.19
N TYR A 414 40.87 -15.42 -27.17
CA TYR A 414 41.17 -16.13 -28.40
C TYR A 414 42.25 -15.42 -29.23
N LEU A 415 42.18 -14.08 -29.32
CA LEU A 415 43.19 -13.27 -30.03
C LEU A 415 44.58 -13.32 -29.37
N ILE A 416 44.63 -13.39 -28.03
CA ILE A 416 45.89 -13.46 -27.26
C ILE A 416 46.50 -14.86 -27.27
N HIS A 417 45.66 -15.91 -27.23
CA HIS A 417 46.11 -17.28 -27.04
C HIS A 417 46.46 -18.01 -28.35
N THR A 418 46.06 -17.47 -29.50
CA THR A 418 46.33 -18.04 -30.82
C THR A 418 47.64 -17.46 -31.39
N PRO A 419 48.67 -18.29 -31.65
CA PRO A 419 50.01 -17.80 -32.00
C PRO A 419 50.08 -17.09 -33.36
N GLU A 420 49.15 -17.39 -34.28
CA GLU A 420 49.07 -16.76 -35.61
C GLU A 420 48.49 -15.33 -35.56
N THR A 421 47.74 -14.97 -34.52
CA THR A 421 47.08 -13.65 -34.38
C THR A 421 47.82 -12.70 -33.45
N TYR A 422 48.80 -13.19 -32.68
CA TYR A 422 49.67 -12.40 -31.82
C TYR A 422 50.38 -11.22 -32.53
N PRO A 423 50.91 -11.36 -33.78
CA PRO A 423 51.53 -10.23 -34.47
C PRO A 423 50.55 -9.11 -34.86
N LEU A 424 49.24 -9.37 -34.93
CA LEU A 424 48.25 -8.30 -35.14
C LEU A 424 48.10 -7.39 -33.90
N ILE A 425 48.38 -7.88 -32.70
CA ILE A 425 48.20 -7.10 -31.45
C ILE A 425 49.50 -6.40 -31.02
N ALA A 426 50.66 -6.98 -31.36
CA ALA A 426 51.98 -6.52 -30.93
C ALA A 426 52.60 -5.42 -31.80
N ASP A 427 51.89 -4.91 -32.81
CA ASP A 427 52.37 -3.83 -33.68
C ASP A 427 52.39 -2.47 -32.93
N PRO A 428 53.52 -1.73 -32.88
CA PRO A 428 53.68 -0.50 -32.09
C PRO A 428 52.68 0.63 -32.40
N GLU A 429 52.02 0.63 -33.56
CA GLU A 429 51.00 1.65 -33.90
C GLU A 429 49.57 1.28 -33.45
N ASN A 430 49.32 0.02 -33.11
CA ASN A 430 48.00 -0.47 -32.76
C ASN A 430 47.41 0.01 -31.41
N PRO A 431 48.20 0.30 -30.33
CA PRO A 431 47.62 0.84 -29.09
C PRO A 431 47.00 2.23 -29.27
N LEU A 432 47.48 3.04 -30.21
CA LEU A 432 46.88 4.34 -30.56
C LEU A 432 45.56 4.17 -31.32
N ARG A 433 45.47 3.17 -32.22
CA ARG A 433 44.26 2.82 -32.98
C ARG A 433 43.18 2.24 -32.06
N LEU A 434 43.57 1.37 -31.12
CA LEU A 434 42.69 0.83 -30.07
C LEU A 434 42.24 1.93 -29.09
N ALA A 435 43.16 2.81 -28.67
CA ALA A 435 42.79 3.97 -27.85
C ALA A 435 41.81 4.88 -28.59
N GLY A 436 42.00 5.15 -29.88
CA GLY A 436 41.08 5.92 -30.71
C GLY A 436 39.69 5.29 -30.80
N ALA A 437 39.61 3.97 -31.04
CA ALA A 437 38.35 3.23 -31.09
C ALA A 437 37.62 3.23 -29.75
N VAL A 438 38.32 2.98 -28.63
CA VAL A 438 37.75 2.99 -27.27
C VAL A 438 37.28 4.40 -26.89
N THR A 439 38.07 5.43 -27.20
CA THR A 439 37.71 6.82 -26.90
C THR A 439 36.51 7.26 -27.73
N GLY A 440 36.44 6.89 -29.02
CA GLY A 440 35.29 7.13 -29.89
C GLY A 440 34.01 6.46 -29.39
N LEU A 441 34.10 5.21 -28.92
CA LEU A 441 32.96 4.47 -28.38
C LEU A 441 32.48 5.03 -27.03
N LEU A 442 33.40 5.47 -26.16
CA LEU A 442 33.07 6.14 -24.89
C LEU A 442 32.42 7.51 -25.12
N LEU A 443 32.88 8.29 -26.10
CA LEU A 443 32.27 9.55 -26.52
C LEU A 443 30.85 9.33 -27.06
N ALA A 444 30.65 8.32 -27.91
CA ALA A 444 29.34 7.95 -28.41
C ALA A 444 28.39 7.54 -27.26
N ARG A 445 28.87 6.79 -26.27
CA ARG A 445 28.07 6.38 -25.11
C ARG A 445 27.74 7.55 -24.18
N ALA A 446 28.69 8.44 -23.95
CA ALA A 446 28.47 9.62 -23.14
C ALA A 446 27.45 10.56 -23.80
N SER A 447 27.38 10.64 -25.13
CA SER A 447 26.38 11.45 -25.87
C SER A 447 24.92 11.02 -25.67
N GLY A 448 24.67 9.77 -25.30
CA GLY A 448 23.35 9.28 -24.90
C GLY A 448 22.93 9.65 -23.47
N TRP A 449 23.82 10.25 -22.67
CA TRP A 449 23.59 10.52 -21.26
C TRP A 449 22.67 11.74 -21.07
N ARG A 450 21.35 11.48 -20.94
CA ARG A 450 20.37 12.53 -20.61
C ARG A 450 20.37 12.79 -19.10
N PRO A 451 20.59 14.03 -18.63
CA PRO A 451 20.47 14.34 -17.22
C PRO A 451 19.03 14.05 -16.74
N ARG A 452 18.89 13.44 -15.56
CA ARG A 452 17.58 13.24 -14.92
C ARG A 452 16.84 14.59 -14.82
N PRO A 453 15.52 14.62 -15.04
CA PRO A 453 14.73 15.84 -14.86
C PRO A 453 14.95 16.40 -13.45
N ALA A 454 14.93 17.73 -13.33
CA ALA A 454 15.08 18.39 -12.04
C ALA A 454 13.95 17.94 -11.10
N GLU A 455 14.29 17.70 -9.83
CA GLU A 455 13.28 17.39 -8.80
C GLU A 455 12.27 18.54 -8.71
N PRO A 456 10.97 18.26 -8.51
CA PRO A 456 9.94 19.26 -8.32
C PRO A 456 10.31 20.23 -7.21
N GLU A 457 9.88 21.48 -7.36
CA GLU A 457 10.17 22.54 -6.39
C GLU A 457 9.58 22.20 -5.01
N VAL A 458 8.35 21.68 -4.97
CA VAL A 458 7.66 21.31 -3.72
C VAL A 458 8.40 20.19 -3.00
N VAL A 459 8.86 19.15 -3.70
CA VAL A 459 9.68 18.06 -3.13
C VAL A 459 10.98 18.61 -2.53
N THR A 460 11.62 19.56 -3.21
CA THR A 460 12.83 20.21 -2.70
C THR A 460 12.55 21.02 -1.44
N ARG A 461 11.43 21.74 -1.38
CA ARG A 461 10.99 22.50 -0.19
C ARG A 461 10.66 21.58 0.98
N CYS A 462 9.91 20.49 0.76
CA CYS A 462 9.62 19.49 1.80
C CYS A 462 10.89 18.88 2.39
N ARG A 463 11.87 18.54 1.55
CA ARG A 463 13.18 18.06 2.03
C ARG A 463 13.89 19.10 2.88
N ASN A 464 13.99 20.34 2.41
CA ASN A 464 14.63 21.42 3.16
C ASN A 464 13.94 21.67 4.52
N HIS A 465 12.61 21.59 4.56
CA HIS A 465 11.84 21.72 5.79
C HIS A 465 12.10 20.56 6.76
N LEU A 466 12.11 19.31 6.28
CA LEU A 466 12.51 18.15 7.10
C LEU A 466 13.94 18.29 7.65
N PHE A 467 14.90 18.74 6.83
CA PHE A 467 16.26 19.03 7.29
C PHE A 467 16.25 20.06 8.43
N ARG A 468 15.45 21.13 8.32
CA ARG A 468 15.32 22.18 9.34
C ARG A 468 14.71 21.65 10.65
N LEU A 469 13.63 20.88 10.57
CA LEU A 469 12.94 20.35 11.75
C LEU A 469 13.79 19.32 12.52
N GLN A 470 14.56 18.49 11.81
CA GLN A 470 15.39 17.47 12.46
C GLN A 470 16.70 18.01 13.05
N THR A 471 17.29 19.07 12.50
CA THR A 471 18.45 19.72 13.13
C THR A 471 18.10 20.29 14.51
N VAL A 472 16.83 20.65 14.72
CA VAL A 472 16.29 21.10 16.01
C VAL A 472 16.12 19.95 17.02
N GLN A 473 15.65 18.78 16.59
CA GLN A 473 15.44 17.62 17.49
C GLN A 473 16.76 16.98 17.97
N MET A 474 17.83 17.02 17.16
CA MET A 474 19.13 16.44 17.57
C MET A 474 19.86 17.24 18.66
N THR A 475 19.51 18.52 18.85
CA THR A 475 20.11 19.35 19.90
C THR A 475 19.51 19.15 21.30
N THR A 476 18.29 18.62 21.40
CA THR A 476 17.63 18.42 22.71
C THR A 476 18.06 17.14 23.42
N ASN A 477 18.56 16.13 22.69
CA ASN A 477 19.01 14.85 23.27
C ASN A 477 20.44 14.84 23.85
N THR A 478 21.16 15.98 23.85
CA THR A 478 22.51 16.08 24.43
C THR A 478 22.56 16.79 25.79
N ALA A 479 21.41 17.10 26.39
CA ALA A 479 21.32 17.64 27.75
C ALA A 479 20.89 16.58 28.77
N SER A 480 21.59 15.44 28.80
CA SER A 480 21.59 14.57 29.98
C SER A 480 22.96 13.93 30.16
N SER A 481 23.59 14.25 31.30
CA SER A 481 24.77 13.65 31.92
C SER A 481 26.09 13.70 31.13
N GLY A 482 27.04 14.47 31.69
CA GLY A 482 28.40 14.58 31.19
C GLY A 482 29.15 13.25 31.26
N ALA A 483 29.55 12.74 30.10
CA ALA A 483 30.58 11.70 29.97
C ALA A 483 31.12 11.56 28.52
N SER A 484 31.34 12.65 27.78
CA SER A 484 31.91 12.54 26.42
C SER A 484 32.95 13.60 26.04
N GLN A 485 33.62 14.22 27.00
CA GLN A 485 34.68 15.21 26.74
C GLN A 485 36.12 14.66 26.78
N ILE A 486 36.34 13.35 26.95
CA ILE A 486 37.72 12.81 27.15
C ILE A 486 38.26 11.93 26.01
N LEU A 487 37.53 11.67 24.92
CA LEU A 487 38.06 10.86 23.81
C LEU A 487 37.73 11.44 22.42
N SER A 488 38.37 12.57 22.08
CA SER A 488 38.48 13.02 20.68
C SER A 488 39.78 13.79 20.39
N LEU A 489 40.92 13.15 20.65
CA LEU A 489 42.20 13.51 20.02
C LEU A 489 42.36 12.64 18.76
N GLY A 490 41.62 13.00 17.71
CA GLY A 490 41.64 12.35 16.41
C GLY A 490 40.65 13.06 15.50
N GLY A 491 41.13 13.66 14.41
CA GLY A 491 40.41 14.66 13.62
C GLY A 491 39.00 14.24 13.16
N SER A 492 37.99 14.74 13.85
CA SER A 492 36.62 14.78 13.37
C SER A 492 36.01 16.12 13.75
N HIS A 493 36.03 17.07 12.81
CA HIS A 493 35.27 18.30 12.88
C HIS A 493 33.77 17.96 12.84
N ALA A 494 33.18 17.71 14.00
CA ALA A 494 31.74 17.71 14.16
C ALA A 494 31.27 19.17 14.12
N THR A 495 30.89 19.64 12.94
CA THR A 495 30.17 20.92 12.80
C THR A 495 28.70 20.67 13.13
N SER A 496 28.34 20.83 14.40
CA SER A 496 26.93 20.93 14.79
C SER A 496 26.42 22.30 14.36
N VAL A 497 25.59 22.32 13.32
CA VAL A 497 24.85 23.52 12.94
C VAL A 497 23.71 23.66 13.94
N SER A 498 23.83 24.61 14.85
CA SER A 498 22.76 24.99 15.78
C SER A 498 21.72 25.81 15.01
N THR A 499 20.56 25.20 14.71
CA THR A 499 19.39 25.94 14.26
C THR A 499 18.51 26.21 15.47
N VAL A 500 18.12 27.48 15.68
CA VAL A 500 17.14 27.85 16.70
C VAL A 500 15.84 27.08 16.45
N PRO A 501 15.25 26.39 17.45
CA PRO A 501 13.94 25.77 17.30
C PRO A 501 12.92 26.80 16.81
N PRO A 502 12.13 26.51 15.76
CA PRO A 502 11.07 27.42 15.35
C PRO A 502 10.12 27.61 16.53
N ASN A 503 9.69 28.85 16.75
CA ASN A 503 8.61 29.10 17.71
C ASN A 503 7.29 28.55 17.14
N PHE A 504 6.28 28.40 18.00
CA PHE A 504 4.99 27.85 17.56
C PHE A 504 4.35 28.63 16.40
N PRO A 505 4.29 29.98 16.42
CA PRO A 505 3.76 30.74 15.27
C PRO A 505 4.52 30.52 13.96
N GLU A 506 5.85 30.47 13.99
CA GLU A 506 6.69 30.23 12.82
C GLU A 506 6.49 28.82 12.27
N LEU A 507 6.37 27.82 13.16
CA LEU A 507 6.08 26.44 12.78
C LEU A 507 4.71 26.32 12.09
N VAL A 508 3.70 27.01 12.63
CA VAL A 508 2.36 27.07 12.03
C VAL A 508 2.41 27.72 10.64
N GLU A 509 3.10 28.84 10.48
CA GLU A 509 3.21 29.53 9.20
C GLU A 509 3.96 28.69 8.15
N ASP A 510 5.08 28.07 8.53
CA ASP A 510 5.84 27.17 7.66
C ASP A 510 4.97 25.98 7.20
N PHE A 511 4.21 25.38 8.13
CA PHE A 511 3.28 24.31 7.82
C PHE A 511 2.19 24.77 6.84
N ARG A 512 1.54 25.89 7.12
CA ARG A 512 0.47 26.44 6.26
C ARG A 512 0.97 26.75 4.85
N SER A 513 2.14 27.37 4.75
CA SER A 513 2.76 27.73 3.48
C SER A 513 3.08 26.49 2.64
N LEU A 514 3.68 25.47 3.24
CA LEU A 514 4.02 24.22 2.54
C LEU A 514 2.77 23.42 2.15
N LEU A 515 1.81 23.27 3.05
CA LEU A 515 0.57 22.57 2.76
C LEU A 515 -0.24 23.30 1.68
N GLY A 516 -0.26 24.64 1.70
CA GLY A 516 -0.89 25.44 0.65
C GLY A 516 -0.26 25.27 -0.73
N LEU A 517 1.07 25.10 -0.81
CA LEU A 517 1.75 24.81 -2.07
C LEU A 517 1.42 23.41 -2.58
N ILE A 518 1.39 22.41 -1.69
CA ILE A 518 0.97 21.04 -2.02
C ILE A 518 -0.47 21.06 -2.52
N ALA A 519 -1.37 21.73 -1.80
CA ALA A 519 -2.78 21.83 -2.15
C ALA A 519 -2.99 22.54 -3.49
N ALA A 520 -2.28 23.63 -3.77
CA ALA A 520 -2.34 24.29 -5.07
C ALA A 520 -1.85 23.40 -6.22
N GLU A 521 -0.78 22.63 -6.02
CA GLU A 521 -0.28 21.68 -7.03
C GLU A 521 -1.30 20.56 -7.31
N LYS A 522 -1.95 20.05 -6.27
CA LYS A 522 -2.99 19.00 -6.38
C LYS A 522 -4.28 19.54 -6.97
N ALA A 523 -4.74 20.72 -6.54
CA ALA A 523 -5.91 21.39 -7.10
C ALA A 523 -5.76 21.64 -8.61
N ALA A 524 -4.56 22.02 -9.09
CA ALA A 524 -4.29 22.17 -10.52
C ALA A 524 -4.47 20.87 -11.34
N LYS A 525 -4.47 19.71 -10.67
CA LYS A 525 -4.71 18.38 -11.24
C LYS A 525 -6.12 17.86 -10.92
N ASN A 526 -7.03 18.69 -10.38
CA ASN A 526 -8.33 18.30 -9.82
C ASN A 526 -8.23 17.19 -8.76
N GLN A 527 -7.18 17.24 -7.95
CA GLN A 527 -6.90 16.26 -6.90
C GLN A 527 -7.25 16.79 -5.52
N ILE A 528 -7.81 15.93 -4.67
CA ILE A 528 -8.30 16.29 -3.33
C ILE A 528 -7.20 16.09 -2.27
N VAL A 529 -7.04 17.08 -1.39
CA VAL A 529 -6.16 17.00 -0.21
C VAL A 529 -6.98 16.86 1.07
N VAL A 530 -6.75 15.79 1.83
CA VAL A 530 -7.44 15.51 3.10
C VAL A 530 -6.44 15.36 4.24
N VAL A 531 -6.63 16.10 5.32
CA VAL A 531 -5.89 15.97 6.58
C VAL A 531 -6.87 15.53 7.67
N ALA A 532 -6.74 14.30 8.14
CA ALA A 532 -7.56 13.76 9.21
C ALA A 532 -6.81 13.72 10.55
N ILE A 533 -7.44 14.27 11.59
CA ILE A 533 -6.98 14.25 12.98
C ILE A 533 -7.93 13.33 13.75
N ASP A 534 -7.45 12.17 14.16
CA ASP A 534 -8.24 11.17 14.88
C ASP A 534 -7.97 11.21 16.39
N GLU A 535 -8.90 10.65 17.17
CA GLU A 535 -8.79 10.44 18.62
C GLU A 535 -8.55 11.71 19.46
N VAL A 536 -9.14 12.87 19.08
CA VAL A 536 -9.06 14.10 19.92
C VAL A 536 -9.67 13.88 21.31
N ASP A 537 -10.60 12.92 21.43
CA ASP A 537 -11.19 12.48 22.69
C ASP A 537 -10.21 11.75 23.63
N ARG A 538 -8.94 11.54 23.25
CA ARG A 538 -7.88 11.02 24.14
C ARG A 538 -7.24 12.07 25.03
N LEU A 539 -7.46 13.35 24.78
CA LEU A 539 -6.83 14.45 25.52
C LEU A 539 -7.30 14.58 26.97
N GLY A 540 -8.20 13.72 27.43
CA GLY A 540 -8.70 13.67 28.79
C GLY A 540 -10.10 14.25 28.89
N SER A 541 -10.20 15.45 29.45
CA SER A 541 -11.49 16.14 29.66
C SER A 541 -11.96 16.93 28.43
N ASP A 542 -13.26 17.18 28.34
CA ASP A 542 -13.85 17.96 27.24
C ASP A 542 -13.23 19.36 27.13
N THR A 543 -12.88 19.98 28.26
CA THR A 543 -12.24 21.31 28.28
C THR A 543 -10.84 21.29 27.66
N GLN A 544 -10.06 20.24 27.90
CA GLN A 544 -8.73 20.06 27.27
C GLN A 544 -8.85 19.80 25.77
N ALA A 545 -9.85 19.00 25.35
CA ALA A 545 -10.13 18.78 23.94
C ALA A 545 -10.54 20.09 23.23
N LEU A 546 -11.42 20.88 23.84
CA LEU A 546 -11.84 22.18 23.31
C LEU A 546 -10.67 23.18 23.22
N ALA A 547 -9.81 23.24 24.25
CA ALA A 547 -8.60 24.08 24.23
C ALA A 547 -7.64 23.67 23.10
N PHE A 548 -7.45 22.36 22.90
CA PHE A 548 -6.61 21.85 21.83
C PHE A 548 -7.17 22.20 20.45
N LEU A 549 -8.48 22.06 20.25
CA LEU A 549 -9.14 22.48 19.01
C LEU A 549 -8.99 23.99 18.75
N ALA A 550 -9.03 24.82 19.81
CA ALA A 550 -8.81 26.25 19.70
C ALA A 550 -7.38 26.60 19.24
N GLU A 551 -6.37 25.89 19.74
CA GLU A 551 -4.98 26.10 19.31
C GLU A 551 -4.70 25.53 17.90
N VAL A 552 -5.23 24.35 17.59
CA VAL A 552 -5.12 23.72 16.27
C VAL A 552 -5.82 24.55 15.20
N LYS A 553 -6.81 25.39 15.55
CA LYS A 553 -7.44 26.33 14.61
C LYS A 553 -6.42 27.15 13.81
N ALA A 554 -5.26 27.47 14.39
CA ALA A 554 -4.21 28.22 13.70
C ALA A 554 -3.66 27.52 12.43
N ILE A 555 -3.71 26.19 12.35
CA ILE A 555 -3.26 25.42 11.18
C ILE A 555 -4.38 25.08 10.17
N LEU A 556 -5.64 25.45 10.47
CA LEU A 556 -6.83 25.16 9.65
C LEU A 556 -7.15 26.29 8.66
N GLY A 557 -8.06 26.04 7.71
CA GLY A 557 -8.53 27.07 6.75
C GLY A 557 -7.51 27.39 5.65
N ILE A 558 -6.87 26.36 5.11
CA ILE A 558 -6.04 26.44 3.90
C ILE A 558 -6.93 26.07 2.70
N ARG A 559 -6.86 26.86 1.63
CA ARG A 559 -7.63 26.60 0.42
C ARG A 559 -7.30 25.24 -0.20
N HIS A 560 -8.32 24.56 -0.73
CA HIS A 560 -8.21 23.23 -1.34
C HIS A 560 -7.74 22.12 -0.39
N VAL A 561 -7.93 22.31 0.92
CA VAL A 561 -7.62 21.30 1.95
C VAL A 561 -8.86 21.03 2.80
N TYR A 562 -9.23 19.76 2.93
CA TYR A 562 -10.27 19.32 3.86
C TYR A 562 -9.64 18.79 5.15
N TYR A 563 -10.10 19.32 6.27
CA TYR A 563 -9.72 18.84 7.59
C TYR A 563 -10.86 18.00 8.16
N LEU A 564 -10.55 16.76 8.54
CA LEU A 564 -11.52 15.87 9.19
C LEU A 564 -11.07 15.61 10.62
N ILE A 565 -11.89 15.95 11.61
CA ILE A 565 -11.48 15.86 13.02
C ILE A 565 -12.43 14.95 13.80
N SER A 566 -11.94 13.82 14.29
CA SER A 566 -12.71 12.92 15.17
C SER A 566 -12.77 13.51 16.57
N VAL A 567 -13.98 13.81 17.05
CA VAL A 567 -14.23 14.37 18.38
C VAL A 567 -15.16 13.45 19.19
N ALA A 568 -15.16 13.65 20.52
CA ALA A 568 -16.12 13.00 21.40
C ALA A 568 -17.57 13.42 21.04
N GLU A 569 -18.53 12.57 21.39
CA GLU A 569 -19.94 12.84 21.16
C GLU A 569 -20.41 14.09 21.90
N ASP A 570 -20.01 14.24 23.16
CA ASP A 570 -20.35 15.39 24.02
C ASP A 570 -19.81 16.72 23.45
N VAL A 571 -18.55 16.71 22.97
CA VAL A 571 -17.94 17.84 22.29
C VAL A 571 -18.75 18.18 21.03
N GLY A 572 -19.08 17.20 20.19
CA GLY A 572 -19.91 17.41 19.01
C GLY A 572 -21.30 17.99 19.34
N ALA A 573 -21.95 17.50 20.39
CA ALA A 573 -23.26 17.97 20.85
C ALA A 573 -23.22 19.43 21.30
N ALA A 574 -22.14 19.86 21.98
CA ALA A 574 -21.94 21.26 22.35
C ALA A 574 -21.90 22.18 21.11
N PHE A 575 -21.30 21.73 20.01
CA PHE A 575 -21.28 22.48 18.75
C PHE A 575 -22.60 22.42 17.97
N VAL A 576 -23.37 21.33 18.00
CA VAL A 576 -24.70 21.28 17.33
C VAL A 576 -25.68 22.28 17.95
N ARG A 577 -25.48 22.63 19.23
CA ARG A 577 -26.23 23.70 19.92
C ARG A 577 -25.96 25.12 19.42
N ARG A 578 -25.22 25.30 18.31
CA ARG A 578 -25.09 26.57 17.57
C ARG A 578 -26.45 27.27 17.46
N GLY A 579 -26.59 28.42 18.13
CA GLY A 579 -27.82 29.23 18.16
C GLY A 579 -28.62 29.19 19.46
N LEU A 580 -28.23 28.39 20.46
CA LEU A 580 -28.88 28.34 21.78
C LEU A 580 -28.13 29.17 22.85
N PRO A 581 -28.85 29.76 23.82
CA PRO A 581 -28.25 30.66 24.80
C PRO A 581 -27.56 29.85 25.91
N HIS A 582 -26.27 29.53 25.77
CA HIS A 582 -25.23 29.30 26.79
C HIS A 582 -23.95 28.93 26.01
N ARG A 583 -23.00 29.88 25.91
CA ARG A 583 -21.90 29.90 24.92
C ARG A 583 -20.59 29.30 25.45
N ASP A 584 -19.86 28.60 24.57
CA ASP A 584 -18.42 28.37 24.69
C ASP A 584 -17.67 28.80 23.41
N VAL A 585 -16.38 29.14 23.58
CA VAL A 585 -15.48 29.87 22.65
C VAL A 585 -15.17 29.10 21.34
N THR A 586 -15.64 27.87 21.19
CA THR A 586 -15.26 26.98 20.09
C THR A 586 -16.05 27.14 18.81
N ASP A 587 -17.18 27.88 18.81
CA ASP A 587 -18.12 28.00 17.68
C ASP A 587 -17.52 28.43 16.32
N SER A 588 -16.28 28.92 16.27
CA SER A 588 -15.63 29.43 15.05
C SER A 588 -14.49 28.56 14.49
N SER A 589 -14.17 27.40 15.08
CA SER A 589 -13.06 26.53 14.60
C SER A 589 -13.48 25.43 13.62
N LEU A 590 -14.76 25.07 13.58
CA LEU A 590 -15.31 24.02 12.73
C LEU A 590 -16.30 24.63 11.73
N ASP A 591 -16.25 24.22 10.48
CA ASP A 591 -17.23 24.66 9.48
C ASP A 591 -18.50 23.82 9.58
N ASP A 592 -18.35 22.51 9.78
CA ASP A 592 -19.47 21.57 9.76
C ASP A 592 -19.25 20.35 10.67
N ILE A 593 -20.31 19.58 10.95
CA ILE A 593 -20.31 18.39 11.79
C ILE A 593 -21.02 17.25 11.05
N VAL A 594 -20.46 16.05 11.15
CA VAL A 594 -21.06 14.80 10.68
C VAL A 594 -21.15 13.86 11.88
N GLN A 595 -22.38 13.53 12.27
CA GLN A 595 -22.64 12.56 13.32
C GLN A 595 -22.67 11.16 12.72
N VAL A 596 -21.93 10.23 13.33
CA VAL A 596 -21.95 8.80 13.01
C VAL A 596 -22.87 8.12 14.01
N PRO A 597 -24.13 7.83 13.64
CA PRO A 597 -25.04 7.13 14.54
C PRO A 597 -24.60 5.67 14.72
N PRO A 598 -25.10 4.98 15.77
CA PRO A 598 -25.10 3.53 15.83
C PRO A 598 -25.72 2.93 14.54
N SER A 599 -25.22 1.77 14.14
CA SER A 599 -25.72 1.09 12.94
C SER A 599 -27.11 0.51 13.17
N THR A 600 -28.00 0.66 12.19
CA THR A 600 -29.35 0.05 12.23
C THR A 600 -29.26 -1.48 12.12
N LEU A 601 -30.36 -2.20 12.35
CA LEU A 601 -30.42 -3.64 12.18
C LEU A 601 -30.08 -4.07 10.73
N GLU A 602 -30.54 -3.33 9.74
CA GLU A 602 -30.24 -3.60 8.31
C GLU A 602 -28.75 -3.39 7.99
N GLU A 603 -28.17 -2.30 8.49
CA GLU A 603 -26.73 -2.05 8.37
C GLU A 603 -25.93 -3.14 9.09
N SER A 604 -26.36 -3.54 10.29
CA SER A 604 -25.73 -4.59 11.09
C SER A 604 -25.72 -5.94 10.36
N ARG A 605 -26.85 -6.32 9.75
CA ARG A 605 -26.96 -7.51 8.88
C ARG A 605 -26.00 -7.42 7.69
N THR A 606 -25.91 -6.26 7.05
CA THR A 606 -24.99 -6.05 5.91
C THR A 606 -23.53 -6.14 6.33
N ILE A 607 -23.17 -5.56 7.49
CA ILE A 607 -21.82 -5.57 8.05
C ILE A 607 -21.38 -6.98 8.43
N LEU A 608 -22.22 -7.71 9.17
CA LEU A 608 -21.92 -9.08 9.59
C LEU A 608 -21.94 -10.05 8.41
N GLY A 609 -22.92 -9.94 7.51
CA GLY A 609 -23.05 -10.80 6.33
C GLY A 609 -21.88 -10.68 5.35
N ARG A 610 -21.29 -9.48 5.19
CA ARG A 610 -20.04 -9.33 4.40
C ARG A 610 -18.82 -9.97 5.05
N ARG A 611 -18.83 -10.18 6.37
CA ARG A 611 -17.67 -10.61 7.18
C ARG A 611 -17.72 -12.08 7.56
N SER A 612 -18.90 -12.67 7.59
CA SER A 612 -19.16 -14.04 8.01
C SER A 612 -20.39 -14.58 7.30
N GLU A 613 -20.24 -15.71 6.60
CA GLU A 613 -21.36 -16.45 6.02
C GLU A 613 -22.12 -17.26 7.11
N THR A 614 -21.52 -17.39 8.30
CA THR A 614 -22.03 -18.18 9.42
C THR A 614 -23.17 -17.49 10.18
N LEU A 615 -23.19 -16.15 10.17
CA LEU A 615 -24.14 -15.36 10.98
C LEU A 615 -25.42 -15.09 10.18
N THR A 616 -26.43 -15.93 10.36
CA THR A 616 -27.78 -15.74 9.79
C THR A 616 -28.53 -14.58 10.47
N ALA A 617 -29.71 -14.23 9.96
CA ALA A 617 -30.49 -13.08 10.42
C ALA A 617 -30.80 -13.08 11.94
N PRO A 618 -31.16 -14.22 12.58
CA PRO A 618 -31.39 -14.28 14.02
C PRO A 618 -30.14 -14.02 14.87
N TYR A 619 -28.96 -14.53 14.45
CA TYR A 619 -27.70 -14.25 15.14
C TYR A 619 -27.26 -12.79 14.95
N CYS A 620 -27.51 -12.21 13.77
CA CYS A 620 -27.27 -10.78 13.54
C CYS A 620 -28.17 -9.92 14.43
N LEU A 621 -29.44 -10.31 14.61
CA LEU A 621 -30.38 -9.63 15.50
C LEU A 621 -29.93 -9.70 16.96
N LEU A 622 -29.50 -10.86 17.44
CA LEU A 622 -28.94 -11.03 18.79
C LEU A 622 -27.71 -10.14 19.00
N ALA A 623 -26.76 -10.15 18.05
CA ALA A 623 -25.56 -9.32 18.12
C ALA A 623 -25.90 -7.81 18.08
N HIS A 624 -26.89 -7.42 17.29
CA HIS A 624 -27.36 -6.04 17.19
C HIS A 624 -28.02 -5.58 18.50
N ALA A 625 -28.91 -6.38 19.08
CA ALA A 625 -29.57 -6.10 20.37
C ALA A 625 -28.55 -5.96 21.51
N LEU A 626 -27.57 -6.87 21.61
CA LEU A 626 -26.54 -6.83 22.65
C LEU A 626 -25.56 -5.65 22.48
N SER A 627 -25.24 -5.28 21.24
CA SER A 627 -24.31 -4.18 20.92
C SER A 627 -24.94 -2.80 20.95
N GLY A 628 -26.27 -2.69 20.92
CA GLY A 628 -26.94 -1.40 20.69
C GLY A 628 -26.61 -0.80 19.32
N GLY A 629 -26.27 -1.63 18.33
CA GLY A 629 -25.82 -1.17 17.00
C GLY A 629 -24.43 -0.54 16.98
N ILE A 630 -23.65 -0.54 18.07
CA ILE A 630 -22.29 -0.02 18.08
C ILE A 630 -21.37 -0.98 17.33
N LEU A 631 -20.76 -0.54 16.23
CA LEU A 631 -19.96 -1.38 15.33
C LEU A 631 -18.88 -2.23 16.05
N ARG A 632 -18.13 -1.63 16.98
CA ARG A 632 -17.10 -2.37 17.74
C ARG A 632 -17.69 -3.53 18.53
N ASP A 633 -18.81 -3.30 19.21
CA ASP A 633 -19.46 -4.32 20.03
C ASP A 633 -20.22 -5.32 19.17
N LEU A 634 -20.79 -4.88 18.04
CA LEU A 634 -21.41 -5.75 17.05
C LEU A 634 -20.42 -6.80 16.52
N LEU A 635 -19.20 -6.37 16.17
CA LEU A 635 -18.14 -7.29 15.75
C LEU A 635 -17.66 -8.19 16.89
N ARG A 636 -17.61 -7.67 18.13
CA ARG A 636 -17.28 -8.44 19.34
C ARG A 636 -18.30 -9.56 19.54
N TYR A 637 -19.59 -9.26 19.54
CA TYR A 637 -20.63 -10.26 19.73
C TYR A 637 -20.72 -11.24 18.57
N GLY A 638 -20.48 -10.81 17.32
CA GLY A 638 -20.37 -11.73 16.18
C GLY A 638 -19.27 -12.79 16.37
N LEU A 639 -18.11 -12.38 16.91
CA LEU A 639 -17.03 -13.30 17.28
C LEU A 639 -17.42 -14.17 18.48
N GLN A 640 -18.02 -13.59 19.53
CA GLN A 640 -18.42 -14.34 20.72
C GLN A 640 -19.49 -15.39 20.41
N ILE A 641 -20.45 -15.13 19.52
CA ILE A 641 -21.43 -16.14 19.06
C ILE A 641 -20.71 -17.36 18.45
N THR A 642 -19.69 -17.10 17.62
CA THR A 642 -18.88 -18.15 17.01
C THR A 642 -18.06 -18.92 18.06
N GLU A 643 -17.52 -18.22 19.05
CA GLU A 643 -16.81 -18.84 20.17
C GLU A 643 -17.74 -19.66 21.08
N MET A 644 -18.96 -19.18 21.33
CA MET A 644 -19.97 -19.86 22.13
C MET A 644 -20.41 -21.16 21.47
N GLN A 645 -20.58 -21.16 20.14
CA GLN A 645 -20.85 -22.39 19.41
C GLN A 645 -19.70 -23.40 19.58
N ALA A 646 -18.45 -22.96 19.49
CA ALA A 646 -17.30 -23.85 19.71
C ALA A 646 -17.22 -24.40 21.14
N LYS A 647 -17.56 -23.58 22.16
CA LYS A 647 -17.58 -23.97 23.57
C LYS A 647 -18.71 -24.95 23.90
N THR A 648 -19.93 -24.67 23.44
CA THR A 648 -21.12 -25.47 23.77
C THR A 648 -21.34 -26.67 22.86
N LYS A 649 -20.77 -26.65 21.65
CA LYS A 649 -21.06 -27.60 20.55
C LYS A 649 -22.55 -27.66 20.17
N SER A 650 -23.34 -26.69 20.61
CA SER A 650 -24.74 -26.57 20.21
C SER A 650 -24.84 -25.78 18.91
N HIS A 651 -25.76 -26.19 18.04
CA HIS A 651 -26.03 -25.48 16.80
C HIS A 651 -27.30 -24.63 16.87
N GLU A 652 -28.06 -24.68 17.97
CA GLU A 652 -29.32 -23.93 18.07
C GLU A 652 -29.10 -22.54 18.67
N LEU A 653 -29.77 -21.53 18.10
CA LEU A 653 -29.79 -20.16 18.59
C LEU A 653 -30.18 -20.10 20.07
N THR A 654 -31.23 -20.80 20.47
CA THR A 654 -31.74 -20.83 21.84
C THR A 654 -30.66 -21.11 22.88
N HIS A 655 -29.84 -22.12 22.63
CA HIS A 655 -28.76 -22.53 23.52
C HIS A 655 -27.58 -21.56 23.48
N ILE A 656 -27.18 -21.11 22.28
CA ILE A 656 -26.07 -20.17 22.10
C ILE A 656 -26.42 -18.80 22.72
N ALA A 657 -27.60 -18.27 22.43
CA ALA A 657 -28.08 -16.98 22.93
C ALA A 657 -28.20 -16.98 24.45
N ARG A 658 -28.83 -18.01 25.03
CA ARG A 658 -28.92 -18.17 26.49
C ARG A 658 -27.55 -18.16 27.14
N ARG A 659 -26.60 -18.95 26.62
CA ARG A 659 -25.26 -19.00 27.21
C ARG A 659 -24.53 -17.67 27.09
N LEU A 660 -24.59 -17.04 25.93
CA LEU A 660 -23.96 -15.74 25.67
C LEU A 660 -24.49 -14.65 26.60
N ILE A 661 -25.83 -14.53 26.72
CA ILE A 661 -26.47 -13.50 27.56
C ILE A 661 -26.12 -13.71 29.04
N LEU A 662 -26.13 -14.96 29.53
CA LEU A 662 -25.78 -15.26 30.92
C LEU A 662 -24.28 -15.02 31.22
N GLU A 663 -23.39 -15.30 30.26
CA GLU A 663 -21.94 -15.05 30.40
C GLU A 663 -21.67 -13.53 30.43
N GLU A 664 -22.27 -12.76 29.53
CA GLU A 664 -22.17 -11.29 29.52
C GLU A 664 -22.78 -10.66 30.80
N LEU A 665 -23.93 -11.17 31.26
CA LEU A 665 -24.53 -10.74 32.53
C LEU A 665 -23.60 -11.04 33.72
N SER A 666 -22.95 -12.20 33.74
CA SER A 666 -22.00 -12.55 34.79
C SER A 666 -20.79 -11.61 34.79
N GLU A 667 -20.24 -11.28 33.62
CA GLU A 667 -19.09 -10.38 33.49
C GLU A 667 -19.42 -8.94 33.91
N THR A 668 -20.57 -8.43 33.46
CA THR A 668 -21.04 -7.08 33.80
C THR A 668 -21.35 -6.94 35.30
N LEU A 669 -22.06 -7.90 35.90
CA LEU A 669 -22.33 -7.89 37.34
C LEU A 669 -21.06 -8.04 38.19
N ALA A 670 -20.05 -8.77 37.70
CA ALA A 670 -18.75 -8.82 38.35
C ALA A 670 -18.08 -7.43 38.36
N GLY A 671 -18.17 -6.67 37.27
CA GLY A 671 -17.70 -5.28 37.19
C GLY A 671 -18.42 -4.36 38.18
N PHE A 672 -19.76 -4.41 38.23
CA PHE A 672 -20.53 -3.65 39.21
C PHE A 672 -20.15 -4.02 40.65
N ARG A 673 -19.97 -5.31 40.94
CA ARG A 673 -19.51 -5.76 42.27
C ARG A 673 -18.15 -5.18 42.65
N THR A 674 -17.22 -5.04 41.70
CA THR A 674 -15.93 -4.39 41.96
C THR A 674 -16.09 -2.91 42.26
N LEU A 675 -16.97 -2.19 41.56
CA LEU A 675 -17.26 -0.78 41.85
C LEU A 675 -17.91 -0.61 43.23
N LEU A 676 -18.92 -1.43 43.52
CA LEU A 676 -19.64 -1.48 44.79
C LEU A 676 -18.74 -1.87 45.98
N SER A 677 -17.65 -2.61 45.75
CA SER A 677 -16.71 -2.98 46.81
C SER A 677 -15.92 -1.81 47.41
N LYS A 678 -15.90 -0.66 46.74
CA LYS A 678 -15.23 0.57 47.21
C LYS A 678 -16.09 1.37 48.19
N GLU A 679 -17.38 1.05 48.29
CA GLU A 679 -18.34 1.75 49.13
C GLU A 679 -18.47 1.12 50.52
N HIS A 680 -19.00 1.88 51.47
CA HIS A 680 -19.23 1.41 52.84
C HIS A 680 -20.61 0.76 52.97
N TRP A 681 -20.65 -0.48 53.49
CA TRP A 681 -21.88 -1.27 53.62
C TRP A 681 -22.31 -1.42 55.08
N THR A 682 -23.61 -1.28 55.31
CA THR A 682 -24.26 -1.42 56.62
C THR A 682 -25.11 -2.69 56.68
N GLN A 683 -25.53 -3.10 57.88
CA GLN A 683 -26.36 -4.29 58.06
C GLN A 683 -27.69 -4.21 57.29
N SER A 684 -28.30 -3.02 57.24
CA SER A 684 -29.53 -2.71 56.50
C SER A 684 -29.38 -2.78 54.97
N THR A 685 -28.18 -2.50 54.44
CA THR A 685 -27.90 -2.46 53.00
C THR A 685 -27.26 -3.76 52.47
N SER A 686 -26.87 -4.66 53.39
CA SER A 686 -26.23 -5.95 53.08
C SER A 686 -27.09 -6.91 52.24
N GLY A 687 -28.41 -6.74 52.23
CA GLY A 687 -29.34 -7.55 51.41
C GLY A 687 -29.09 -7.40 49.91
N ILE A 688 -28.66 -6.22 49.45
CA ILE A 688 -28.32 -5.95 48.05
C ILE A 688 -27.12 -6.80 47.64
N LEU A 689 -26.02 -6.74 48.41
CA LEU A 689 -24.82 -7.52 48.14
C LEU A 689 -25.07 -9.02 48.19
N THR A 690 -26.00 -9.45 49.06
CA THR A 690 -26.43 -10.84 49.14
C THR A 690 -27.14 -11.26 47.87
N SER A 691 -28.06 -10.44 47.36
CA SER A 691 -28.75 -10.66 46.07
C SER A 691 -27.77 -10.74 44.90
N PHE A 692 -26.82 -9.80 44.81
CA PHE A 692 -25.72 -9.84 43.85
C PHE A 692 -24.90 -11.14 43.95
N ARG A 693 -24.55 -11.57 45.17
CA ARG A 693 -23.77 -12.79 45.41
C ARG A 693 -24.55 -14.03 45.00
N THR A 694 -25.83 -14.13 45.36
CA THR A 694 -26.71 -15.25 45.03
C THR A 694 -26.83 -15.41 43.51
N LEU A 695 -27.20 -14.33 42.81
CA LEU A 695 -27.28 -14.32 41.35
C LEU A 695 -25.93 -14.67 40.71
N SER A 696 -24.83 -14.06 41.17
CA SER A 696 -23.49 -14.36 40.69
C SER A 696 -23.08 -15.83 40.90
N SER A 697 -23.55 -16.49 41.97
CA SER A 697 -23.21 -17.91 42.18
C SER A 697 -23.95 -18.82 41.20
N TYR A 698 -25.22 -18.53 40.91
CA TYR A 698 -25.98 -19.30 39.94
C TYR A 698 -25.46 -19.10 38.51
N LEU A 699 -25.00 -17.90 38.17
CA LEU A 699 -24.41 -17.61 36.86
C LEU A 699 -23.09 -18.36 36.61
N ARG A 700 -22.25 -18.54 37.64
CA ARG A 700 -20.99 -19.31 37.54
C ARG A 700 -21.24 -20.80 37.37
N THR A 701 -22.23 -21.34 38.09
CA THR A 701 -22.52 -22.77 38.12
C THR A 701 -23.75 -23.04 37.26
N SER A 702 -23.63 -22.87 35.95
CA SER A 702 -24.74 -23.15 35.03
C SER A 702 -24.98 -24.66 34.95
N CYS A 703 -26.00 -25.11 35.66
CA CYS A 703 -26.49 -26.49 35.66
C CYS A 703 -27.97 -26.48 35.28
N PRO A 704 -28.47 -27.47 34.50
CA PRO A 704 -29.92 -27.63 34.28
C PRO A 704 -30.71 -27.72 35.60
N CYS A 705 -30.09 -28.27 36.65
CA CYS A 705 -30.66 -28.42 37.97
C CYS A 705 -30.90 -27.11 38.75
N THR A 706 -30.16 -26.04 38.43
CA THR A 706 -30.27 -24.73 39.09
C THR A 706 -31.00 -23.70 38.22
N GLU A 707 -31.53 -24.11 37.07
CA GLU A 707 -32.10 -23.20 36.07
C GLU A 707 -33.31 -22.42 36.59
N ALA A 708 -34.25 -23.09 37.27
CA ALA A 708 -35.41 -22.43 37.87
C ALA A 708 -35.00 -21.44 38.99
N SER A 709 -34.01 -21.82 39.81
CA SER A 709 -33.48 -20.94 40.86
C SER A 709 -32.71 -19.75 40.30
N LEU A 710 -31.99 -19.94 39.19
CA LEU A 710 -31.31 -18.87 38.47
C LEU A 710 -32.32 -17.87 37.90
N GLN A 711 -33.39 -18.36 37.26
CA GLN A 711 -34.43 -17.50 36.72
C GLN A 711 -35.11 -16.69 37.83
N HIS A 712 -35.48 -17.31 38.95
CA HIS A 712 -36.07 -16.60 40.08
C HIS A 712 -35.11 -15.55 40.66
N ALA A 713 -33.84 -15.89 40.88
CA ALA A 713 -32.85 -14.95 41.38
C ALA A 713 -32.59 -13.78 40.41
N LEU A 714 -32.73 -14.03 39.10
CA LEU A 714 -32.63 -13.01 38.07
C LEU A 714 -33.86 -12.09 38.07
N GLU A 715 -35.07 -12.65 38.15
CA GLU A 715 -36.32 -11.89 38.26
C GLU A 715 -36.31 -11.00 39.51
N ASP A 716 -35.98 -11.56 40.68
CA ASP A 716 -35.87 -10.82 41.94
C ASP A 716 -34.92 -9.61 41.83
N PHE A 717 -33.77 -9.83 41.20
CA PHE A 717 -32.77 -8.78 41.04
C PHE A 717 -33.15 -7.75 39.97
N ALA A 718 -33.77 -8.18 38.87
CA ALA A 718 -34.22 -7.30 37.79
C ALA A 718 -35.34 -6.36 38.25
N PHE A 719 -36.27 -6.86 39.07
CA PHE A 719 -37.37 -6.07 39.62
C PHE A 719 -37.04 -5.35 40.93
N TYR A 720 -35.81 -5.51 41.46
CA TYR A 720 -35.35 -4.94 42.73
C TYR A 720 -35.74 -3.46 42.92
N ALA A 721 -35.50 -2.62 41.91
CA ALA A 721 -35.77 -1.18 41.96
C ALA A 721 -37.27 -0.84 42.05
N VAL A 722 -38.15 -1.72 41.56
CA VAL A 722 -39.61 -1.53 41.56
C VAL A 722 -40.21 -2.08 42.86
N THR A 723 -39.76 -3.25 43.32
CA THR A 723 -40.25 -3.89 44.55
C THR A 723 -39.81 -3.18 45.83
N ASN A 724 -38.66 -2.49 45.82
CA ASN A 724 -38.10 -1.80 46.98
C ASN A 724 -38.15 -0.26 46.85
N GLN A 725 -39.14 0.29 46.14
CA GLN A 725 -39.36 1.74 46.19
C GLN A 725 -39.48 2.19 47.65
N PRO A 726 -38.62 3.10 48.14
CA PRO A 726 -38.69 3.54 49.51
C PRO A 726 -40.03 4.24 49.73
N GLY A 727 -40.85 3.69 50.63
CA GLY A 727 -41.96 4.45 51.20
C GLY A 727 -41.43 5.74 51.85
N PRO A 728 -42.29 6.76 52.07
CA PRO A 728 -41.90 8.08 52.57
C PRO A 728 -41.19 8.11 53.94
N THR A 729 -41.00 6.95 54.59
CA THR A 729 -40.35 6.79 55.89
C THR A 729 -38.95 6.16 55.83
N THR A 730 -38.46 5.74 54.66
CA THR A 730 -37.18 5.00 54.51
C THR A 730 -36.15 5.81 53.70
N HIS A 731 -36.01 7.09 54.00
CA HIS A 731 -35.25 8.05 53.19
C HIS A 731 -33.73 8.09 53.39
N ALA A 732 -33.14 7.22 54.22
CA ALA A 732 -31.72 7.34 54.55
C ALA A 732 -31.06 5.97 54.59
N GLU A 733 -30.00 5.77 53.79
CA GLU A 733 -28.76 5.07 54.23
C GLU A 733 -27.76 4.79 53.08
N LEU A 734 -28.18 4.75 51.81
CA LEU A 734 -27.26 4.57 50.68
C LEU A 734 -26.81 5.93 50.10
N PRO A 735 -25.50 6.14 49.87
CA PRO A 735 -25.01 7.25 49.06
C PRO A 735 -25.65 7.24 47.67
N ASP A 736 -25.91 8.43 47.11
CA ASP A 736 -26.58 8.55 45.81
C ASP A 736 -25.81 7.87 44.67
N THR A 737 -24.48 7.89 44.72
CA THR A 737 -23.60 7.17 43.78
C THR A 737 -23.78 5.65 43.86
N THR A 738 -23.90 5.09 45.07
CA THR A 738 -24.13 3.65 45.27
C THR A 738 -25.52 3.24 44.79
N ARG A 739 -26.54 4.07 45.05
CA ARG A 739 -27.91 3.83 44.55
C ARG A 739 -27.93 3.78 43.03
N GLN A 740 -27.27 4.75 42.38
CA GLN A 740 -27.18 4.79 40.92
C GLN A 740 -26.53 3.52 40.34
N LEU A 741 -25.43 3.03 40.92
CA LEU A 741 -24.78 1.79 40.48
C LEU A 741 -25.68 0.55 40.63
N VAL A 742 -26.51 0.49 41.68
CA VAL A 742 -27.46 -0.60 41.89
C VAL A 742 -28.62 -0.52 40.90
N ASP A 743 -29.12 0.68 40.62
CA ASP A 743 -30.18 0.91 39.64
C ASP A 743 -29.71 0.58 38.22
N GLU A 744 -28.48 0.93 37.85
CA GLU A 744 -27.83 0.54 36.59
C GLU A 744 -27.68 -0.97 36.46
N ALA A 745 -27.16 -1.64 37.50
CA ALA A 745 -26.99 -3.10 37.50
C ALA A 745 -28.33 -3.84 37.38
N SER A 746 -29.35 -3.39 38.12
CA SER A 746 -30.68 -3.99 38.08
C SER A 746 -31.40 -3.72 36.75
N ALA A 747 -31.24 -2.54 36.14
CA ALA A 747 -31.76 -2.25 34.81
C ALA A 747 -31.09 -3.11 33.73
N TYR A 748 -29.78 -3.34 33.84
CA TYR A 748 -29.05 -4.24 32.94
C TYR A 748 -29.49 -5.71 33.10
N ALA A 749 -29.76 -6.15 34.34
CA ALA A 749 -30.33 -7.47 34.59
C ALA A 749 -31.74 -7.61 34.00
N TYR A 750 -32.56 -6.55 34.07
CA TYR A 750 -33.90 -6.52 33.46
C TYR A 750 -33.86 -6.58 31.92
N PHE A 751 -32.91 -5.87 31.32
CA PHE A 751 -32.62 -5.99 29.89
C PHE A 751 -32.18 -7.42 29.52
N SER A 752 -31.28 -8.01 30.30
CA SER A 752 -30.81 -9.39 30.07
C SER A 752 -31.92 -10.43 30.19
N LEU A 753 -32.81 -10.29 31.18
CA LEU A 753 -34.01 -11.11 31.32
C LEU A 753 -34.90 -11.01 30.09
N THR A 754 -35.10 -9.79 29.56
CA THR A 754 -35.88 -9.56 28.34
C THR A 754 -35.28 -10.22 27.12
N LEU A 755 -33.95 -10.16 26.95
CA LEU A 755 -33.28 -10.87 25.87
C LEU A 755 -33.40 -12.40 26.02
N LEU A 756 -33.34 -12.93 27.25
CA LEU A 756 -33.54 -14.37 27.48
C LEU A 756 -34.97 -14.78 27.10
N ASP A 757 -35.98 -14.03 27.51
CA ASP A 757 -37.39 -14.32 27.19
C ASP A 757 -37.70 -14.28 25.68
N ILE A 758 -36.92 -13.49 24.93
CA ILE A 758 -37.04 -13.35 23.47
C ILE A 758 -36.26 -14.44 22.75
N PHE A 759 -34.93 -14.51 22.96
CA PHE A 759 -34.02 -15.36 22.17
C PHE A 759 -33.85 -16.77 22.71
N ALA A 760 -34.15 -17.04 23.98
CA ALA A 760 -34.05 -18.37 24.57
C ALA A 760 -35.36 -19.18 24.47
N ALA A 761 -36.33 -18.67 23.71
CA ALA A 761 -37.59 -19.34 23.41
C ALA A 761 -37.66 -19.71 21.92
N PRO A 762 -38.32 -20.82 21.54
CA PRO A 762 -38.43 -21.26 20.15
C PRO A 762 -39.35 -20.35 19.32
N ARG A 763 -39.31 -20.45 17.98
CA ARG A 763 -40.16 -19.71 17.03
C ARG A 763 -39.91 -18.20 17.05
N LEU A 764 -38.63 -17.83 17.01
CA LEU A 764 -38.23 -16.42 17.09
C LEU A 764 -38.76 -15.60 15.92
N ASP A 765 -38.73 -16.14 14.69
CA ASP A 765 -39.13 -15.41 13.49
C ASP A 765 -40.62 -15.04 13.56
N HIS A 766 -41.48 -16.01 13.88
CA HIS A 766 -42.92 -15.78 14.08
C HIS A 766 -43.21 -14.78 15.21
N ARG A 767 -42.51 -14.88 16.34
CA ARG A 767 -42.70 -13.93 17.46
C ARG A 767 -42.24 -12.52 17.11
N THR A 768 -41.20 -12.39 16.30
CA THR A 768 -40.70 -11.10 15.82
C THR A 768 -41.72 -10.45 14.89
N GLU A 769 -42.37 -11.22 14.01
CA GLU A 769 -43.46 -10.73 13.15
C GLU A 769 -44.67 -10.27 13.97
N GLN A 770 -45.09 -11.07 14.97
CA GLN A 770 -46.20 -10.71 15.87
C GLN A 770 -45.89 -9.45 16.71
N ALA A 771 -44.66 -9.32 17.20
CA ALA A 771 -44.26 -8.13 17.94
C ALA A 771 -44.28 -6.89 17.03
N ALA A 772 -43.80 -7.00 15.79
CA ALA A 772 -43.78 -5.88 14.84
C ALA A 772 -45.18 -5.31 14.52
N GLU A 773 -46.26 -6.10 14.68
CA GLU A 773 -47.64 -5.61 14.56
C GLU A 773 -48.01 -4.57 15.64
N HIS A 774 -47.32 -4.57 16.77
CA HIS A 774 -47.56 -3.66 17.90
C HIS A 774 -46.86 -2.29 17.74
N GLY A 775 -46.32 -1.98 16.55
CA GLY A 775 -45.72 -0.68 16.22
C GLY A 775 -44.23 -0.61 16.53
N LEU A 776 -43.74 0.61 16.83
CA LEU A 776 -42.31 0.86 17.03
C LEU A 776 -41.72 0.05 18.19
N ASP A 777 -42.41 -0.03 19.34
CA ASP A 777 -41.93 -0.74 20.53
C ASP A 777 -41.78 -2.26 20.32
N GLY A 778 -42.50 -2.82 19.35
CA GLY A 778 -42.40 -4.22 18.96
C GLY A 778 -41.36 -4.49 17.89
N ALA A 779 -40.78 -3.45 17.29
CA ALA A 779 -39.75 -3.60 16.29
C ALA A 779 -38.47 -4.16 16.92
N PRO A 780 -37.75 -5.06 16.23
CA PRO A 780 -36.49 -5.62 16.74
C PRO A 780 -35.39 -4.56 16.98
N GLU A 781 -35.47 -3.40 16.31
CA GLU A 781 -34.56 -2.27 16.50
C GLU A 781 -34.63 -1.71 17.94
N SER A 782 -35.82 -1.72 18.56
CA SER A 782 -36.01 -1.15 19.91
C SER A 782 -35.23 -1.88 21.00
N LEU A 783 -34.83 -3.14 20.77
CA LEU A 783 -33.91 -3.86 21.66
C LEU A 783 -32.52 -3.20 21.69
N ALA A 784 -32.02 -2.73 20.55
CA ALA A 784 -30.76 -2.01 20.48
C ALA A 784 -30.90 -0.58 21.06
N GLU A 785 -32.05 0.08 20.84
CA GLU A 785 -32.35 1.37 21.47
C GLU A 785 -32.35 1.26 22.99
N ALA A 786 -33.01 0.23 23.56
CA ALA A 786 -32.98 -0.04 25.00
C ALA A 786 -31.56 -0.25 25.53
N ARG A 787 -30.69 -0.91 24.74
CA ARG A 787 -29.29 -1.12 25.12
C ARG A 787 -28.50 0.19 25.17
N LEU A 788 -28.75 1.12 24.25
CA LEU A 788 -28.14 2.45 24.22
C LEU A 788 -28.65 3.31 25.38
N GLU A 789 -29.96 3.25 25.64
CA GLU A 789 -30.64 4.04 26.67
C GLU A 789 -30.14 3.68 28.08
N LEU A 790 -29.72 2.42 28.31
CA LEU A 790 -29.05 1.99 29.55
C LEU A 790 -27.79 2.80 29.86
N GLY A 791 -27.09 3.31 28.84
CA GLY A 791 -25.92 4.17 29.00
C GLY A 791 -26.25 5.62 29.36
N ILE A 792 -27.51 6.03 29.16
CA ILE A 792 -28.00 7.40 29.42
C ILE A 792 -28.68 7.45 30.77
N SER A 793 -29.68 6.60 31.00
CA SER A 793 -30.42 6.57 32.25
C SER A 793 -31.06 5.20 32.51
N PRO A 794 -30.82 4.58 33.69
CA PRO A 794 -31.47 3.32 34.04
C PRO A 794 -33.00 3.44 34.14
N TYR A 795 -33.53 4.61 34.47
CA TYR A 795 -34.97 4.84 34.60
C TYR A 795 -35.67 4.97 33.24
N SER A 796 -35.04 5.69 32.30
CA SER A 796 -35.53 5.79 30.90
C SER A 796 -35.48 4.42 30.23
N ALA A 797 -34.35 3.71 30.37
CA ALA A 797 -34.17 2.38 29.82
C ALA A 797 -35.22 1.38 30.34
N ARG A 798 -35.54 1.39 31.64
CA ARG A 798 -36.60 0.54 32.20
C ARG A 798 -37.97 0.81 31.57
N THR A 799 -38.32 2.08 31.36
CA THR A 799 -39.59 2.47 30.74
C THR A 799 -39.68 1.97 29.28
N LEU A 800 -38.57 2.04 28.55
CA LEU A 800 -38.47 1.49 27.21
C LEU A 800 -38.56 -0.04 27.21
N ILE A 801 -37.85 -0.72 28.12
CA ILE A 801 -37.91 -2.18 28.28
C ILE A 801 -39.33 -2.64 28.65
N ASP A 802 -40.05 -1.92 29.51
CA ASP A 802 -41.46 -2.22 29.83
C ASP A 802 -42.35 -2.16 28.58
N SER A 803 -42.11 -1.17 27.71
CA SER A 803 -42.86 -0.98 26.47
C SER A 803 -42.57 -2.11 25.47
N ILE A 804 -41.30 -2.49 25.34
CA ILE A 804 -40.88 -3.66 24.55
C ILE A 804 -41.51 -4.94 25.10
N ARG A 805 -41.42 -5.18 26.41
CA ARG A 805 -42.00 -6.38 27.03
C ARG A 805 -43.51 -6.45 26.83
N LYS A 806 -44.24 -5.33 26.87
CA LYS A 806 -45.67 -5.28 26.51
C LYS A 806 -45.90 -5.68 25.05
N ALA A 807 -45.16 -5.10 24.11
CA ALA A 807 -45.29 -5.41 22.68
C ALA A 807 -44.96 -6.88 22.36
N TRP A 808 -44.00 -7.47 23.08
CA TRP A 808 -43.59 -8.87 22.97
C TRP A 808 -44.43 -9.84 23.82
N SER A 809 -45.49 -9.36 24.48
CA SER A 809 -46.38 -10.14 25.36
C SER A 809 -45.65 -10.86 26.52
N LEU A 810 -44.65 -10.19 27.11
CA LEU A 810 -43.83 -10.67 28.22
C LEU A 810 -44.30 -10.12 29.59
N PRO A 811 -44.03 -10.82 30.70
CA PRO A 811 -44.46 -10.39 32.03
C PRO A 811 -43.72 -9.12 32.49
N LEU A 812 -44.45 -8.19 33.11
CA LEU A 812 -43.91 -6.91 33.65
C LEU A 812 -43.55 -6.95 35.13
N GLY A 813 -43.76 -8.08 35.79
CA GLY A 813 -43.40 -8.31 37.18
C GLY A 813 -42.85 -9.71 37.35
N PRO A 814 -42.34 -10.04 38.54
CA PRO A 814 -41.88 -11.39 38.85
C PRO A 814 -43.03 -12.38 38.62
N SER A 815 -42.70 -13.54 38.05
CA SER A 815 -43.67 -14.58 37.80
C SER A 815 -44.23 -15.06 39.15
N ALA A 816 -45.55 -14.94 39.36
CA ALA A 816 -46.21 -15.38 40.58
C ALA A 816 -46.26 -16.92 40.65
N THR A 817 -45.12 -17.57 40.86
CA THR A 817 -45.08 -18.98 41.24
C THR A 817 -45.11 -19.07 42.76
N ASP A 818 -46.29 -19.29 43.32
CA ASP A 818 -46.61 -19.41 44.75
C ASP A 818 -45.93 -20.61 45.46
N HIS A 819 -44.97 -21.28 44.81
CA HIS A 819 -44.19 -22.35 45.38
C HIS A 819 -42.71 -22.02 45.16
N ALA A 820 -42.01 -21.70 46.25
CA ALA A 820 -40.55 -21.84 46.28
C ALA A 820 -40.23 -23.22 45.71
N PRO A 821 -39.52 -23.32 44.56
CA PRO A 821 -39.18 -24.62 44.03
C PRO A 821 -38.28 -25.28 45.07
N THR A 822 -38.81 -26.29 45.76
CA THR A 822 -37.98 -27.23 46.51
C THR A 822 -36.96 -27.73 45.53
N ALA A 823 -35.69 -27.39 45.74
CA ALA A 823 -34.58 -27.89 44.95
C ALA A 823 -34.80 -29.39 44.77
N HIS A 824 -35.14 -29.84 43.56
CA HIS A 824 -35.16 -31.27 43.30
C HIS A 824 -33.71 -31.72 43.51
N PRO A 825 -33.42 -32.62 44.48
CA PRO A 825 -32.09 -33.15 44.67
C PRO A 825 -31.84 -34.20 43.57
N GLY A 826 -31.94 -33.77 42.31
CA GLY A 826 -31.48 -34.55 41.19
C GLY A 826 -29.96 -34.56 41.26
N ARG A 827 -29.38 -35.75 41.49
CA ARG A 827 -27.94 -35.99 41.49
C ARG A 827 -27.35 -35.43 40.19
N CYS A 828 -26.68 -34.29 40.29
CA CYS A 828 -25.97 -33.66 39.19
C CYS A 828 -24.49 -33.87 39.39
N SER A 829 -23.77 -34.34 38.39
CA SER A 829 -22.31 -34.56 38.44
C SER A 829 -21.49 -33.31 38.82
N VAL A 830 -22.05 -32.10 38.67
CA VAL A 830 -21.43 -30.82 39.04
C VAL A 830 -21.61 -30.49 40.54
N HIS A 831 -22.72 -30.89 41.15
CA HIS A 831 -23.03 -30.63 42.56
C HIS A 831 -22.88 -31.87 43.46
N ASP A 832 -22.71 -33.06 42.86
CA ASP A 832 -22.58 -34.36 43.51
C ASP A 832 -21.62 -35.27 42.69
N PRO A 833 -20.28 -35.14 42.88
CA PRO A 833 -19.27 -35.80 42.05
C PRO A 833 -19.21 -37.34 42.22
N GLU A 834 -19.89 -37.92 43.20
CA GLU A 834 -19.94 -39.38 43.44
C GLU A 834 -20.95 -40.11 42.54
N ALA A 835 -21.85 -39.40 41.84
CA ALA A 835 -22.91 -40.00 41.03
C ALA A 835 -22.44 -40.59 39.67
N GLY A 836 -21.17 -40.42 39.31
CA GLY A 836 -20.59 -40.90 38.04
C GLY A 836 -19.86 -42.25 38.11
N ALA A 837 -19.73 -42.85 39.29
CA ALA A 837 -19.15 -44.19 39.42
C ALA A 837 -20.22 -45.25 39.06
N PRO A 838 -19.96 -46.19 38.13
CA PRO A 838 -20.84 -47.34 37.98
C PRO A 838 -20.89 -48.11 39.30
N PRO A 839 -22.06 -48.65 39.70
CA PRO A 839 -22.16 -49.42 40.94
C PRO A 839 -21.22 -50.64 40.89
N PRO A 840 -20.72 -51.11 42.06
CA PRO A 840 -19.77 -52.21 42.15
C PRO A 840 -20.29 -53.53 41.57
#